data_AF-A0A0W0F5I5-F1
#
_entry.id   AF-A0A0W0F5I5-F1
#
_cell.length_a   1.000
_cell.length_b   1.000
_cell.length_c   1.000
_cell.angle_alpha   90.00
_cell.angle_beta   90.00
_cell.angle_gamma   90.00
#
_symmetry.space_group_name_H-M   'P 1'
#
loop_
_entity.id
_entity.type
_entity.pdbx_description
1 polymer ?
#
loop_
_entity_poly.entity_id
_entity_poly.type
_entity_poly.pdbx_seq_one_letter_code
_entity_poly.pdbx_strand_id
1 'polypeptide(L)'
;MWQEKALTIRQGLDQQPLLPTSSSTKWKPKSARNQPAKLFLLALIAWVTIHWAARTFEFYPREDNHSIPGEISKSGTDNPAYLVQSRHGAVATENRLCSDIGVQILKDGGNALDAAIASALCVGVVNPFSSGIGGGGFMTVRIPPSRPDLSSEVWTVDFREKAPGGANTTMYEKGANSSRFGGLSVAVPGELRGLEEAHRRWGSLPWKQLVLPSVELASGFRVGVELGRRIPWFADLMLTNPDWTDIFAPGGVFLKENEVIRRTNLSRTLLAIANEGADAFYKGPIADSLIRKIQATGGIMTHKDFEDYTVDVYPSLQGSYLGKKIYVPGAPTSGPVLLHMLNVLEHYDFSKRSGVNTHRLVEALKYGFAARTRISDPLYRNDTSVIEEIPTKAFAASVVRNLTDDRTHPPEYYNPEYDVKMDHGTQHVSVVDHDGMATSLTSTINLVFGSQVLDPETGVILNDEMDDFSVPGTPNGFGLWPSPYNYPEPYKKPLSSTVPAIIENPDGSFHLAIGGSGGSIIFGAVFQVLVNLNHWGMNIGEAIESGRLHDQLYPETTIVDSTYPEAMMQELRLRGHNLTVLDVNRVAGVINAVMRDEEGTFYGTSSFVVERFDFDIWRMEPPLSTSLASADWDVLSSYAGLLSLACFSIYCGSYGSLSDKRKSKDKKKDDDAGDEEEEPEDEVVTMEDAWLFPVIGSAVLFGLFLVIKYFGKEWINWLLSWYFSLAGVGSVCRSSIALTKFVLGDERWKKFERITVSVAKGSSNKESSPQLSISWRTPSTFLFFLSFIPSAMYRFSSATRRSVLLTDILALSFSHNAMSLLKLDSFQTGCVLLSGLFLYDIYWVFGTRVMVEVATTLDVPIKLLWPKSLILSDARGYTMLGLGDVVIPGVFVALALRYDHHRSAKGTPWFFYGTLAAYVMGLGTTMMVMHVWQRAQPALLYLSPGCIAGFTVTGLFTGQLWNAWEWRA
;
A
#
# COMPACT_ATOMS: atom_id res chain seq x y z
N MET A 1 7.92 16.91 83.75
CA MET A 1 7.08 15.73 84.06
C MET A 1 6.29 15.43 82.82
N TRP A 2 6.00 14.15 82.58
CA TRP A 2 4.97 13.67 81.66
C TRP A 2 3.86 14.69 81.37
N GLN A 3 3.50 14.79 80.07
CA GLN A 3 2.41 15.56 79.43
C GLN A 3 2.82 16.85 78.69
N GLU A 4 3.66 16.72 77.64
CA GLU A 4 4.03 17.83 76.74
C GLU A 4 3.35 17.69 75.37
N LYS A 5 2.25 18.42 75.15
CA LYS A 5 1.62 18.57 73.83
C LYS A 5 0.95 19.94 73.67
N ALA A 6 1.44 20.69 72.67
CA ALA A 6 0.79 21.79 71.94
C ALA A 6 0.41 23.10 72.68
N LEU A 7 0.36 24.18 71.88
CA LEU A 7 0.08 25.60 72.16
C LEU A 7 1.23 26.35 72.86
N THR A 8 1.74 27.45 72.29
CA THR A 8 1.10 28.78 72.37
C THR A 8 1.80 29.68 71.33
N ILE A 9 1.17 29.98 70.18
CA ILE A 9 0.35 31.20 69.91
C ILE A 9 1.19 32.49 70.04
N ARG A 10 1.65 33.02 68.90
CA ARG A 10 1.23 34.30 68.25
C ARG A 10 1.42 35.52 69.17
N GLN A 11 2.03 36.64 68.75
CA GLN A 11 2.35 37.18 67.44
C GLN A 11 3.14 38.48 67.67
N GLY A 12 3.97 38.89 66.69
CA GLY A 12 4.00 40.29 66.27
C GLY A 12 5.27 41.11 66.53
N LEU A 13 5.91 41.47 65.41
CA LEU A 13 6.45 42.80 65.04
C LEU A 13 7.89 43.20 65.46
N ASP A 14 8.70 43.31 64.40
CA ASP A 14 9.64 44.39 64.02
C ASP A 14 10.67 44.95 65.02
N GLN A 15 11.96 44.75 64.69
CA GLN A 15 12.98 45.77 64.35
C GLN A 15 14.41 45.19 64.48
N GLN A 16 15.17 45.18 63.38
CA GLN A 16 16.60 45.56 63.17
C GLN A 16 17.72 45.20 64.20
N PRO A 17 19.05 45.30 63.88
CA PRO A 17 19.79 44.97 62.65
C PRO A 17 21.30 44.54 62.87
N LEU A 18 22.06 44.47 61.76
CA LEU A 18 23.51 44.81 61.57
C LEU A 18 24.67 43.81 61.86
N LEU A 19 25.56 43.79 60.85
CA LEU A 19 26.86 43.12 60.56
C LEU A 19 27.95 43.10 61.66
N PRO A 20 29.04 42.34 61.43
CA PRO A 20 30.33 43.02 61.23
C PRO A 20 31.23 42.51 60.08
N THR A 21 31.74 43.51 59.36
CA THR A 21 33.06 43.79 58.75
C THR A 21 34.11 42.74 58.36
N SER A 22 34.74 43.09 57.23
CA SER A 22 35.84 42.51 56.45
C SER A 22 37.18 42.22 57.15
N SER A 23 37.94 41.26 56.58
CA SER A 23 39.35 41.50 56.21
C SER A 23 39.76 40.68 54.97
N SER A 24 40.62 41.29 54.17
CA SER A 24 40.93 41.01 52.77
C SER A 24 42.18 40.14 52.58
N THR A 25 42.22 39.27 51.57
CA THR A 25 43.40 39.17 50.66
C THR A 25 43.12 38.40 49.35
N LYS A 26 42.99 39.20 48.28
CA LYS A 26 43.43 39.04 46.88
C LYS A 26 43.52 37.62 46.27
N TRP A 27 42.51 37.31 45.44
CA TRP A 27 42.63 36.41 44.28
C TRP A 27 43.18 37.16 43.05
N LYS A 28 44.13 36.55 42.32
CA LYS A 28 44.40 36.84 40.89
C LYS A 28 43.87 35.65 40.07
N PRO A 29 43.22 35.87 38.91
CA PRO A 29 42.60 34.80 38.13
C PRO A 29 43.59 34.15 37.16
N LYS A 30 43.49 32.83 36.98
CA LYS A 30 43.98 32.15 35.76
C LYS A 30 42.79 31.51 35.04
N SER A 31 42.34 32.21 34.00
CA SER A 31 41.84 31.68 32.71
C SER A 31 40.92 30.45 32.75
N ALA A 32 39.62 30.67 32.96
CA ALA A 32 38.56 29.75 32.54
C ALA A 32 38.02 30.19 31.16
N ARG A 33 38.72 29.84 30.09
CA ARG A 33 38.22 29.99 28.71
C ARG A 33 37.74 28.60 28.28
N ASN A 34 36.42 28.36 28.38
CA ASN A 34 35.61 27.27 27.76
C ASN A 34 34.55 26.61 28.67
N GLN A 35 34.31 27.09 29.90
CA GLN A 35 33.20 26.60 30.73
C GLN A 35 31.79 27.12 30.39
N PRO A 36 31.57 28.35 29.88
CA PRO A 36 30.20 28.80 29.62
C PRO A 36 29.56 28.13 28.39
N ALA A 37 30.35 27.67 27.41
CA ALA A 37 29.83 27.03 26.20
C ALA A 37 29.20 25.65 26.45
N LYS A 38 29.71 24.88 27.42
CA LYS A 38 29.22 23.52 27.72
C LYS A 38 27.93 23.53 28.55
N LEU A 39 27.79 24.48 29.47
CA LEU A 39 26.55 24.71 30.23
C LEU A 39 25.46 25.33 29.36
N PHE A 40 25.82 26.21 28.42
CA PHE A 40 24.86 26.79 27.47
C PHE A 40 24.32 25.75 26.48
N LEU A 41 25.16 24.82 26.02
CA LEU A 41 24.73 23.72 25.15
C LEU A 41 23.77 22.76 25.88
N LEU A 42 24.02 22.46 27.15
CA LEU A 42 23.13 21.62 27.98
C LEU A 42 21.79 22.31 28.27
N ALA A 43 21.80 23.61 28.55
CA ALA A 43 20.58 24.39 28.73
C ALA A 43 19.79 24.52 27.42
N LEU A 44 20.48 24.64 26.27
CA LEU A 44 19.84 24.70 24.95
C LEU A 44 19.22 23.35 24.57
N ILE A 45 19.91 22.22 24.80
CA ILE A 45 19.38 20.89 24.52
C ILE A 45 18.20 20.57 25.44
N ALA A 46 18.28 20.90 26.73
CA ALA A 46 17.18 20.74 27.68
C ALA A 46 15.99 21.64 27.33
N TRP A 47 16.24 22.90 26.93
CA TRP A 47 15.19 23.82 26.52
C TRP A 47 14.53 23.40 25.20
N VAL A 48 15.31 22.97 24.19
CA VAL A 48 14.77 22.46 22.92
C VAL A 48 13.95 21.20 23.17
N THR A 49 14.45 20.23 23.94
CA THR A 49 13.71 19.00 24.25
C THR A 49 12.43 19.25 25.06
N ILE A 50 12.45 20.16 26.05
CA ILE A 50 11.25 20.52 26.83
C ILE A 50 10.25 21.33 25.99
N HIS A 51 10.72 22.26 25.16
CA HIS A 51 9.85 23.08 24.31
C HIS A 51 9.21 22.26 23.17
N TRP A 52 9.93 21.25 22.66
CA TRP A 52 9.43 20.32 21.66
C TRP A 52 8.50 19.25 22.25
N ALA A 53 8.79 18.76 23.47
CA ALA A 53 7.87 17.91 24.24
C ALA A 53 6.57 18.64 24.62
N ALA A 54 6.64 19.95 24.90
CA ALA A 54 5.46 20.77 25.17
C ALA A 54 4.62 21.02 23.91
N ARG A 55 5.23 21.19 22.72
CA ARG A 55 4.51 21.31 21.44
C ARG A 55 3.90 20.01 20.92
N THR A 56 4.45 18.86 21.29
CA THR A 56 3.84 17.55 20.99
C THR A 56 2.70 17.20 21.94
N PHE A 57 2.50 17.99 23.01
CA PHE A 57 1.43 17.86 23.99
C PHE A 57 0.30 18.91 23.83
N GLU A 58 0.26 19.66 22.73
CA GLU A 58 -0.94 20.43 22.38
C GLU A 58 -2.10 19.47 22.11
N PHE A 59 -2.92 19.31 23.14
CA PHE A 59 -4.28 18.79 23.12
C PHE A 59 -5.00 19.22 21.84
N TYR A 60 -5.23 18.28 20.92
CA TYR A 60 -6.41 18.35 20.07
C TYR A 60 -7.61 18.09 20.98
N PRO A 61 -8.55 19.03 21.14
CA PRO A 61 -9.75 18.76 21.89
C PRO A 61 -10.53 17.66 21.20
N ARG A 62 -11.04 16.77 22.03
CA ARG A 62 -12.14 15.85 21.74
C ARG A 62 -13.34 16.73 21.36
N GLU A 63 -13.77 16.71 20.09
CA GLU A 63 -15.10 17.21 19.73
C GLU A 63 -16.13 16.23 20.28
N ASP A 64 -16.58 16.51 21.51
CA ASP A 64 -17.81 15.94 22.03
C ASP A 64 -18.98 16.62 21.30
N ASN A 65 -19.87 15.79 20.76
CA ASN A 65 -21.17 16.13 20.19
C ASN A 65 -21.94 17.13 21.08
N HIS A 66 -21.85 18.41 20.73
CA HIS A 66 -22.89 19.38 21.07
C HIS A 66 -23.32 20.09 19.79
N SER A 67 -24.52 19.70 19.34
CA SER A 67 -25.29 20.30 18.27
C SER A 67 -25.33 21.83 18.36
N ILE A 68 -24.60 22.49 17.47
CA ILE A 68 -24.84 23.88 17.08
C ILE A 68 -25.73 23.83 15.83
N PRO A 69 -26.92 24.44 15.83
CA PRO A 69 -27.82 24.39 14.69
C PRO A 69 -27.29 25.33 13.60
N GLY A 70 -26.71 24.77 12.55
CA GLY A 70 -26.42 25.50 11.31
C GLY A 70 -25.06 25.25 10.69
N GLU A 71 -24.66 23.99 10.46
CA GLU A 71 -23.66 23.68 9.43
C GLU A 71 -23.97 22.30 8.84
N ILE A 72 -24.15 22.25 7.53
CA ILE A 72 -24.49 21.04 6.78
C ILE A 72 -23.24 20.16 6.74
N SER A 73 -23.34 18.99 7.38
CA SER A 73 -22.34 17.91 7.38
C SER A 73 -21.72 17.72 5.99
N LYS A 74 -20.38 17.88 5.91
CA LYS A 74 -19.60 17.44 4.77
C LYS A 74 -19.43 15.92 4.85
N SER A 75 -19.95 15.24 3.83
CA SER A 75 -19.70 13.84 3.46
C SER A 75 -20.29 12.75 4.38
N GLY A 76 -21.46 12.24 3.99
CA GLY A 76 -21.97 10.93 4.42
C GLY A 76 -21.35 9.78 3.62
N THR A 77 -20.12 9.40 3.97
CA THR A 77 -19.48 8.19 3.43
C THR A 77 -19.01 7.31 4.59
N ASP A 78 -19.56 6.09 4.70
CA ASP A 78 -19.11 5.07 5.66
C ASP A 78 -17.83 4.34 5.16
N ASN A 79 -17.41 4.60 3.92
CA ASN A 79 -16.23 4.01 3.27
C ASN A 79 -15.17 5.08 2.98
N PRO A 80 -13.93 4.97 3.51
CA PRO A 80 -12.86 5.89 3.17
C PRO A 80 -12.36 5.62 1.75
N ALA A 81 -12.46 6.60 0.84
CA ALA A 81 -11.99 6.45 -0.53
C ALA A 81 -10.49 6.12 -0.60
N TYR A 82 -10.14 5.01 -1.26
CA TYR A 82 -8.74 4.68 -1.54
C TYR A 82 -8.26 5.44 -2.77
N LEU A 83 -7.41 6.41 -2.51
CA LEU A 83 -6.81 7.29 -3.51
C LEU A 83 -5.30 7.03 -3.56
N VAL A 84 -4.85 6.36 -4.62
CA VAL A 84 -3.42 6.11 -4.85
C VAL A 84 -2.84 7.26 -5.64
N GLN A 85 -1.70 7.81 -5.21
CA GLN A 85 -1.01 8.90 -5.90
C GLN A 85 0.28 8.41 -6.56
N SER A 86 0.57 8.91 -7.76
CA SER A 86 1.72 8.53 -8.59
C SER A 86 2.20 9.71 -9.45
N ARG A 87 3.44 9.64 -9.94
CA ARG A 87 4.00 10.62 -10.89
C ARG A 87 4.26 10.07 -12.30
N HIS A 88 4.22 8.76 -12.49
CA HIS A 88 4.64 8.12 -13.75
C HIS A 88 3.51 7.35 -14.45
N GLY A 89 2.31 7.34 -13.89
CA GLY A 89 1.17 6.59 -14.42
C GLY A 89 0.41 5.87 -13.31
N ALA A 90 -0.78 5.39 -13.63
CA ALA A 90 -1.64 4.70 -12.69
C ALA A 90 -2.43 3.61 -13.41
N VAL A 91 -2.73 2.53 -12.68
CA VAL A 91 -3.57 1.43 -13.13
C VAL A 91 -4.66 1.24 -12.09
N ALA A 92 -5.92 1.24 -12.52
CA ALA A 92 -7.07 1.00 -11.68
C ALA A 92 -7.90 -0.16 -12.25
N THR A 93 -8.06 -1.21 -11.45
CA THR A 93 -8.90 -2.38 -11.72
C THR A 93 -9.66 -2.76 -10.45
N GLU A 94 -10.68 -3.59 -10.60
CA GLU A 94 -11.46 -4.15 -9.49
C GLU A 94 -10.68 -5.19 -8.65
N ASN A 95 -9.46 -5.58 -9.06
CA ASN A 95 -8.65 -6.57 -8.35
C ASN A 95 -7.20 -6.08 -8.18
N ARG A 96 -6.75 -5.96 -6.92
CA ARG A 96 -5.40 -5.48 -6.61
C ARG A 96 -4.30 -6.23 -7.36
N LEU A 97 -4.38 -7.56 -7.43
CA LEU A 97 -3.36 -8.39 -8.10
C LEU A 97 -3.21 -8.01 -9.58
N CYS A 98 -4.32 -7.68 -10.24
CA CYS A 98 -4.33 -7.29 -11.63
C CYS A 98 -3.91 -5.84 -11.84
N SER A 99 -4.16 -4.96 -10.88
CA SER A 99 -3.55 -3.62 -10.84
C SER A 99 -2.03 -3.72 -10.68
N ASP A 100 -1.54 -4.59 -9.79
CA ASP A 100 -0.11 -4.80 -9.55
C ASP A 100 0.60 -5.37 -10.80
N ILE A 101 -0.04 -6.31 -11.52
CA ILE A 101 0.46 -6.81 -12.81
C ILE A 101 0.54 -5.68 -13.85
N GLY A 102 -0.51 -4.87 -13.99
CA GLY A 102 -0.48 -3.73 -14.93
C GLY A 102 0.62 -2.72 -14.58
N VAL A 103 0.82 -2.43 -13.29
CA VAL A 103 1.91 -1.57 -12.81
C VAL A 103 3.28 -2.19 -13.12
N GLN A 104 3.42 -3.51 -12.99
CA GLN A 104 4.67 -4.18 -13.35
C GLN A 104 4.94 -4.09 -14.85
N ILE A 105 3.91 -4.20 -15.71
CA ILE A 105 4.05 -4.00 -17.15
C ILE A 105 4.50 -2.58 -17.49
N LEU A 106 3.95 -1.56 -16.83
CA LEU A 106 4.44 -0.18 -16.99
C LEU A 106 5.92 -0.05 -16.57
N LYS A 107 6.31 -0.70 -15.46
CA LYS A 107 7.72 -0.71 -14.99
C LYS A 107 8.67 -1.45 -15.93
N ASP A 108 8.18 -2.44 -16.65
CA ASP A 108 8.94 -3.20 -17.63
C ASP A 108 9.13 -2.45 -18.96
N GLY A 109 8.62 -1.21 -19.06
CA GLY A 109 8.72 -0.36 -20.27
C GLY A 109 7.50 -0.48 -21.20
N GLY A 110 6.43 -1.11 -20.75
CA GLY A 110 5.14 -1.12 -21.44
C GLY A 110 4.43 0.22 -21.32
N ASN A 111 3.59 0.52 -22.31
CA ASN A 111 2.73 1.69 -22.28
C ASN A 111 1.37 1.41 -21.62
N ALA A 112 0.50 2.42 -21.55
CA ALA A 112 -0.81 2.30 -20.94
C ALA A 112 -1.70 1.22 -21.58
N LEU A 113 -1.55 0.95 -22.89
CA LEU A 113 -2.28 -0.11 -23.57
C LEU A 113 -1.78 -1.49 -23.16
N ASP A 114 -0.46 -1.71 -23.15
CA ASP A 114 0.14 -2.98 -22.74
C ASP A 114 -0.29 -3.37 -21.32
N ALA A 115 -0.25 -2.41 -20.40
CA ALA A 115 -0.69 -2.59 -19.03
C ALA A 115 -2.20 -2.88 -18.95
N ALA A 116 -3.03 -2.21 -19.74
CA ALA A 116 -4.47 -2.48 -19.79
C ALA A 116 -4.78 -3.90 -20.30
N ILE A 117 -4.05 -4.38 -21.32
CA ILE A 117 -4.19 -5.75 -21.86
C ILE A 117 -3.83 -6.79 -20.80
N ALA A 118 -2.67 -6.65 -20.16
CA ALA A 118 -2.23 -7.59 -19.13
C ALA A 118 -3.17 -7.60 -17.92
N SER A 119 -3.64 -6.43 -17.49
CA SER A 119 -4.63 -6.30 -16.42
C SER A 119 -5.97 -6.95 -16.78
N ALA A 120 -6.50 -6.72 -17.98
CA ALA A 120 -7.77 -7.30 -18.42
C ALA A 120 -7.71 -8.84 -18.48
N LEU A 121 -6.62 -9.39 -19.03
CA LEU A 121 -6.38 -10.85 -19.04
C LEU A 121 -6.28 -11.41 -17.62
N CYS A 122 -5.60 -10.70 -16.71
CA CYS A 122 -5.49 -11.12 -15.30
C CYS A 122 -6.87 -11.19 -14.65
N VAL A 123 -7.71 -10.16 -14.82
CA VAL A 123 -9.05 -10.12 -14.23
C VAL A 123 -9.91 -11.26 -14.76
N GLY A 124 -9.84 -11.59 -16.06
CA GLY A 124 -10.52 -12.75 -16.63
C GLY A 124 -10.08 -14.10 -16.05
N VAL A 125 -8.88 -14.19 -15.47
CA VAL A 125 -8.41 -15.37 -14.75
C VAL A 125 -8.96 -15.41 -13.32
N VAL A 126 -8.84 -14.30 -12.58
CA VAL A 126 -9.10 -14.25 -11.12
C VAL A 126 -10.54 -13.93 -10.75
N ASN A 127 -11.25 -13.20 -11.61
CA ASN A 127 -12.68 -12.93 -11.54
C ASN A 127 -13.41 -13.59 -12.73
N PRO A 128 -13.33 -14.93 -12.87
CA PRO A 128 -13.88 -15.64 -14.04
C PRO A 128 -15.41 -15.62 -14.13
N PHE A 129 -16.06 -15.04 -13.12
CA PHE A 129 -17.49 -14.85 -13.07
C PHE A 129 -17.95 -13.56 -13.77
N SER A 130 -17.05 -12.61 -14.07
CA SER A 130 -17.40 -11.30 -14.64
C SER A 130 -16.89 -11.10 -16.07
N SER A 131 -15.75 -11.70 -16.42
CA SER A 131 -15.08 -11.47 -17.70
C SER A 131 -14.10 -12.58 -18.06
N GLY A 132 -13.55 -12.51 -19.29
CA GLY A 132 -12.44 -13.32 -19.75
C GLY A 132 -12.50 -13.62 -21.23
N ILE A 133 -11.51 -14.37 -21.72
CA ILE A 133 -11.27 -14.63 -23.16
C ILE A 133 -12.43 -15.31 -23.92
N GLY A 134 -13.46 -15.79 -23.22
CA GLY A 134 -14.70 -16.31 -23.81
C GLY A 134 -15.80 -15.25 -24.00
N GLY A 135 -15.51 -13.97 -23.80
CA GLY A 135 -16.44 -12.85 -24.01
C GLY A 135 -15.87 -11.76 -24.91
N GLY A 136 -16.21 -10.50 -24.63
CA GLY A 136 -15.95 -9.35 -25.49
C GLY A 136 -16.14 -8.01 -24.77
N GLY A 137 -16.16 -6.91 -25.52
CA GLY A 137 -16.25 -5.57 -24.95
C GLY A 137 -15.73 -4.44 -25.82
N PHE A 138 -15.32 -3.35 -25.16
CA PHE A 138 -14.92 -2.11 -25.81
C PHE A 138 -13.71 -1.49 -25.11
N MET A 139 -12.84 -0.85 -25.89
CA MET A 139 -11.67 -0.14 -25.39
C MET A 139 -11.57 1.23 -26.06
N THR A 140 -11.40 2.28 -25.27
CA THR A 140 -11.09 3.63 -25.74
C THR A 140 -9.63 3.91 -25.44
N VAL A 141 -8.85 4.21 -26.47
CA VAL A 141 -7.39 4.41 -26.41
C VAL A 141 -7.07 5.83 -26.82
N ARG A 142 -6.44 6.59 -25.93
CA ARG A 142 -5.87 7.91 -26.22
C ARG A 142 -4.40 7.76 -26.56
N ILE A 143 -4.05 8.16 -27.77
CA ILE A 143 -2.68 8.30 -28.22
C ILE A 143 -2.24 9.74 -27.95
N PRO A 144 -1.19 9.96 -27.13
CA PRO A 144 -0.70 11.30 -26.86
C PRO A 144 -0.09 11.91 -28.14
N PRO A 145 -0.13 13.24 -28.29
CA PRO A 145 0.39 13.88 -29.49
C PRO A 145 1.90 13.64 -29.61
N SER A 146 2.37 13.27 -30.80
CA SER A 146 3.81 13.02 -31.04
C SER A 146 4.67 14.28 -30.95
N ARG A 147 4.03 15.47 -30.98
CA ARG A 147 4.68 16.78 -30.81
C ARG A 147 3.74 17.73 -30.07
N PRO A 148 4.25 18.72 -29.31
CA PRO A 148 3.42 19.65 -28.54
C PRO A 148 2.44 20.51 -29.36
N ASP A 149 2.62 20.64 -30.67
CA ASP A 149 1.76 21.41 -31.57
C ASP A 149 0.58 20.62 -32.15
N LEU A 150 0.53 19.30 -31.89
CA LEU A 150 -0.52 18.41 -32.39
C LEU A 150 -1.53 18.08 -31.29
N SER A 151 -2.74 17.73 -31.69
CA SER A 151 -3.74 17.12 -30.81
C SER A 151 -3.47 15.63 -30.66
N SER A 152 -3.90 15.07 -29.53
CA SER A 152 -4.06 13.63 -29.34
C SER A 152 -5.03 13.03 -30.35
N GLU A 153 -4.88 11.72 -30.59
CA GLU A 153 -5.85 10.91 -31.31
C GLU A 153 -6.54 9.97 -30.32
N VAL A 154 -7.86 9.81 -30.42
CA VAL A 154 -8.62 8.92 -29.54
C VAL A 154 -9.41 7.94 -30.38
N TRP A 155 -9.15 6.65 -30.17
CA TRP A 155 -9.66 5.54 -30.96
C TRP A 155 -10.48 4.59 -30.08
N THR A 156 -11.56 4.05 -30.64
CA THR A 156 -12.33 2.97 -30.06
C THR A 156 -12.01 1.67 -30.78
N VAL A 157 -11.73 0.62 -30.00
CA VAL A 157 -11.64 -0.77 -30.43
C VAL A 157 -12.89 -1.47 -29.93
N ASP A 158 -13.78 -1.81 -30.86
CA ASP A 158 -15.01 -2.55 -30.62
C ASP A 158 -14.76 -4.02 -30.92
N PHE A 159 -14.65 -4.79 -29.84
CA PHE A 159 -14.51 -6.24 -29.84
C PHE A 159 -15.72 -6.88 -29.17
N ARG A 160 -16.90 -6.28 -29.36
CA ARG A 160 -18.17 -6.85 -28.94
C ARG A 160 -18.41 -8.17 -29.65
N GLU A 161 -19.02 -9.10 -28.94
CA GLU A 161 -19.41 -10.38 -29.48
C GLU A 161 -20.44 -10.22 -30.61
N LYS A 162 -20.38 -11.12 -31.60
CA LYS A 162 -21.31 -11.14 -32.73
C LYS A 162 -22.19 -12.37 -32.64
N ALA A 163 -23.48 -12.22 -32.99
CA ALA A 163 -24.37 -13.34 -33.13
C ALA A 163 -23.82 -14.34 -34.17
N PRO A 164 -23.85 -15.66 -33.92
CA PRO A 164 -23.43 -16.65 -34.90
C PRO A 164 -24.22 -16.54 -36.21
N GLY A 165 -23.66 -16.98 -37.33
CA GLY A 165 -24.29 -16.91 -38.65
C GLY A 165 -25.62 -17.68 -38.75
N GLY A 166 -25.85 -18.66 -37.86
CA GLY A 166 -27.12 -19.37 -37.74
C GLY A 166 -28.21 -18.65 -36.94
N ALA A 167 -27.91 -17.50 -36.32
CA ALA A 167 -28.84 -16.77 -35.46
C ALA A 167 -30.06 -16.29 -36.24
N ASN A 168 -31.21 -16.21 -35.59
CA ASN A 168 -32.44 -15.70 -36.20
C ASN A 168 -33.38 -15.14 -35.13
N THR A 169 -34.31 -14.30 -35.56
CA THR A 169 -35.21 -13.55 -34.67
C THR A 169 -36.08 -14.44 -33.79
N THR A 170 -36.39 -15.67 -34.21
CA THR A 170 -37.32 -16.57 -33.52
C THR A 170 -36.62 -17.63 -32.66
N MET A 171 -35.28 -17.60 -32.56
CA MET A 171 -34.51 -18.67 -31.91
C MET A 171 -34.80 -18.84 -30.41
N TYR A 172 -35.34 -17.82 -29.75
CA TYR A 172 -35.67 -17.82 -28.32
C TYR A 172 -37.17 -17.91 -27.99
N GLU A 173 -38.05 -18.07 -28.98
CA GLU A 173 -39.51 -18.14 -28.77
C GLU A 173 -39.93 -19.28 -27.84
N LYS A 174 -39.12 -20.34 -27.74
CA LYS A 174 -39.39 -21.52 -26.90
C LYS A 174 -39.06 -21.31 -25.41
N GLY A 175 -38.46 -20.18 -25.04
CA GLY A 175 -38.23 -19.79 -23.65
C GLY A 175 -37.01 -18.89 -23.45
N ALA A 176 -37.19 -17.79 -22.73
CA ALA A 176 -36.15 -16.78 -22.48
C ALA A 176 -34.90 -17.31 -21.76
N ASN A 177 -34.98 -18.42 -21.02
CA ASN A 177 -33.77 -18.99 -20.40
C ASN A 177 -32.75 -19.49 -21.43
N SER A 178 -33.17 -19.77 -22.66
CA SER A 178 -32.26 -20.18 -23.74
C SER A 178 -31.41 -19.04 -24.30
N SER A 179 -31.75 -17.77 -24.03
CA SER A 179 -30.88 -16.62 -24.30
C SER A 179 -29.85 -16.39 -23.20
N ARG A 180 -30.00 -17.04 -22.04
CA ARG A 180 -29.13 -16.88 -20.86
C ARG A 180 -28.20 -18.06 -20.63
N PHE A 181 -28.69 -19.29 -20.85
CA PHE A 181 -27.97 -20.50 -20.46
C PHE A 181 -27.81 -21.48 -21.63
N GLY A 182 -26.67 -22.17 -21.65
CA GLY A 182 -26.34 -23.18 -22.65
C GLY A 182 -25.70 -22.61 -23.92
N GLY A 183 -25.43 -23.47 -24.90
CA GLY A 183 -24.68 -23.06 -26.09
C GLY A 183 -25.43 -22.08 -26.99
N LEU A 184 -26.77 -22.02 -26.89
CA LEU A 184 -27.59 -21.11 -27.70
C LEU A 184 -27.48 -19.64 -27.24
N SER A 185 -27.02 -19.39 -26.01
CA SER A 185 -26.79 -18.03 -25.51
C SER A 185 -25.40 -17.49 -25.87
N VAL A 186 -24.50 -18.34 -26.37
CA VAL A 186 -23.11 -17.97 -26.67
C VAL A 186 -23.02 -17.18 -27.97
N ALA A 187 -22.54 -15.95 -27.89
CA ALA A 187 -22.12 -15.15 -29.04
C ALA A 187 -20.62 -15.39 -29.32
N VAL A 188 -20.16 -15.07 -30.53
CA VAL A 188 -18.76 -15.29 -30.95
C VAL A 188 -17.83 -14.43 -30.08
N PRO A 189 -16.92 -15.02 -29.26
CA PRO A 189 -16.05 -14.26 -28.37
C PRO A 189 -15.10 -13.31 -29.12
N GLY A 190 -15.03 -12.06 -28.68
CA GLY A 190 -14.25 -11.01 -29.33
C GLY A 190 -12.99 -10.56 -28.59
N GLU A 191 -12.90 -10.81 -27.28
CA GLU A 191 -11.90 -10.20 -26.39
C GLU A 191 -10.46 -10.37 -26.91
N LEU A 192 -10.03 -11.61 -27.20
CA LEU A 192 -8.65 -11.86 -27.63
C LEU A 192 -8.29 -11.17 -28.94
N ARG A 193 -9.19 -11.15 -29.92
CA ARG A 193 -8.99 -10.42 -31.17
C ARG A 193 -8.88 -8.92 -30.93
N GLY A 194 -9.73 -8.38 -30.04
CA GLY A 194 -9.71 -6.97 -29.68
C GLY A 194 -8.39 -6.56 -29.04
N LEU A 195 -7.94 -7.33 -28.06
CA LEU A 195 -6.68 -7.09 -27.36
C LEU A 195 -5.46 -7.22 -28.30
N GLU A 196 -5.43 -8.25 -29.16
CA GLU A 196 -4.34 -8.44 -30.13
C GLU A 196 -4.32 -7.34 -31.20
N GLU A 197 -5.49 -6.93 -31.72
CA GLU A 197 -5.54 -5.87 -32.74
C GLU A 197 -5.12 -4.51 -32.17
N ALA A 198 -5.50 -4.21 -30.91
CA ALA A 198 -5.01 -3.03 -30.21
C ALA A 198 -3.49 -3.12 -30.01
N HIS A 199 -2.99 -4.26 -29.51
CA HIS A 199 -1.55 -4.51 -29.31
C HIS A 199 -0.74 -4.33 -30.59
N ARG A 200 -1.23 -4.88 -31.71
CA ARG A 200 -0.59 -4.76 -33.03
C ARG A 200 -0.47 -3.30 -33.49
N ARG A 201 -1.40 -2.43 -33.10
CA ARG A 201 -1.43 -1.02 -33.49
C ARG A 201 -0.59 -0.14 -32.58
N TRP A 202 -0.69 -0.33 -31.27
CA TRP A 202 -0.16 0.61 -30.30
C TRP A 202 0.57 -0.04 -29.11
N GLY A 203 0.78 -1.35 -29.08
CA GLY A 203 1.56 -2.02 -28.03
C GLY A 203 3.06 -1.76 -28.18
N SER A 204 3.80 -1.72 -27.06
CA SER A 204 5.26 -1.53 -27.05
C SER A 204 6.04 -2.77 -26.62
N LEU A 205 5.48 -3.62 -25.76
CA LEU A 205 6.11 -4.88 -25.35
C LEU A 205 5.69 -6.07 -26.22
N PRO A 206 6.46 -7.18 -26.24
CA PRO A 206 6.05 -8.40 -26.93
C PRO A 206 4.75 -8.97 -26.36
N TRP A 207 3.81 -9.37 -27.22
CA TRP A 207 2.50 -9.97 -26.85
C TRP A 207 2.61 -11.02 -25.74
N LYS A 208 3.57 -11.94 -25.90
CA LYS A 208 3.85 -13.01 -24.95
C LYS A 208 4.09 -12.49 -23.52
N GLN A 209 4.75 -11.36 -23.35
CA GLN A 209 5.03 -10.77 -22.04
C GLN A 209 3.76 -10.27 -21.34
N LEU A 210 2.73 -9.88 -22.10
CA LEU A 210 1.45 -9.42 -21.56
C LEU A 210 0.56 -10.58 -21.11
N VAL A 211 0.67 -11.73 -21.79
CA VAL A 211 -0.16 -12.92 -21.53
C VAL A 211 0.43 -13.81 -20.43
N LEU A 212 1.76 -13.93 -20.34
CA LEU A 212 2.44 -14.82 -19.40
C LEU A 212 2.04 -14.65 -17.92
N PRO A 213 1.86 -13.44 -17.37
CA PRO A 213 1.39 -13.29 -16.00
C PRO A 213 0.06 -14.02 -15.73
N SER A 214 -0.86 -13.95 -16.69
CA SER A 214 -2.15 -14.64 -16.62
C SER A 214 -2.03 -16.15 -16.79
N VAL A 215 -1.05 -16.63 -17.58
CA VAL A 215 -0.70 -18.06 -17.67
C VAL A 215 -0.28 -18.60 -16.32
N GLU A 216 0.63 -17.89 -15.64
CA GLU A 216 1.14 -18.27 -14.32
C GLU A 216 0.04 -18.25 -13.27
N LEU A 217 -0.79 -17.20 -13.25
CA LEU A 217 -1.93 -17.11 -12.34
C LEU A 217 -2.91 -18.27 -12.55
N ALA A 218 -3.28 -18.58 -13.79
CA ALA A 218 -4.22 -19.67 -14.08
C ALA A 218 -3.70 -21.04 -13.62
N SER A 219 -2.38 -21.22 -13.50
CA SER A 219 -1.78 -22.45 -12.96
C SER A 219 -2.06 -22.64 -11.46
N GLY A 220 -2.27 -21.55 -10.72
CA GLY A 220 -2.68 -21.57 -9.33
C GLY A 220 -2.62 -20.19 -8.67
N PHE A 221 -3.74 -19.73 -8.11
CA PHE A 221 -3.82 -18.48 -7.35
C PHE A 221 -4.73 -18.64 -6.12
N ARG A 222 -4.66 -17.69 -5.19
CA ARG A 222 -5.54 -17.68 -4.01
C ARG A 222 -6.90 -17.10 -4.39
N VAL A 223 -7.97 -17.78 -4.01
CA VAL A 223 -9.35 -17.31 -4.20
C VAL A 223 -9.53 -16.00 -3.44
N GLY A 224 -9.83 -14.92 -4.17
CA GLY A 224 -10.20 -13.64 -3.57
C GLY A 224 -11.59 -13.69 -2.95
N VAL A 225 -11.90 -12.71 -2.09
CA VAL A 225 -13.17 -12.68 -1.33
C VAL A 225 -14.39 -12.73 -2.25
N GLU A 226 -14.35 -11.96 -3.34
CA GLU A 226 -15.47 -11.83 -4.27
C GLU A 226 -15.75 -13.10 -5.08
N LEU A 227 -14.71 -13.86 -5.44
CA LEU A 227 -14.89 -15.18 -6.05
C LEU A 227 -15.41 -16.19 -5.00
N GLY A 228 -14.83 -16.22 -3.80
CA GLY A 228 -15.28 -17.08 -2.70
C GLY A 228 -16.73 -16.83 -2.27
N ARG A 229 -17.20 -15.58 -2.39
CA ARG A 229 -18.59 -15.19 -2.11
C ARG A 229 -19.56 -15.63 -3.20
N ARG A 230 -19.14 -15.64 -4.47
CA ARG A 230 -20.00 -15.99 -5.62
C ARG A 230 -20.11 -17.49 -5.89
N ILE A 231 -19.08 -18.29 -5.59
CA ILE A 231 -19.12 -19.75 -5.80
C ILE A 231 -20.38 -20.38 -5.16
N PRO A 232 -20.72 -20.11 -3.87
CA PRO A 232 -21.90 -20.70 -3.24
C PRO A 232 -23.24 -20.25 -3.83
N TRP A 233 -23.30 -19.10 -4.52
CA TRP A 233 -24.52 -18.63 -5.18
C TRP A 233 -24.92 -19.52 -6.36
N PHE A 234 -23.95 -20.21 -6.95
CA PHE A 234 -24.12 -21.15 -8.06
C PHE A 234 -23.88 -22.59 -7.61
N ALA A 235 -24.31 -22.91 -6.39
CA ALA A 235 -24.08 -24.22 -5.75
C ALA A 235 -24.47 -25.41 -6.65
N ASP A 236 -25.62 -25.33 -7.32
CA ASP A 236 -26.10 -26.41 -8.20
C ASP A 236 -25.14 -26.64 -9.38
N LEU A 237 -24.73 -25.57 -10.08
CA LEU A 237 -23.76 -25.64 -11.17
C LEU A 237 -22.42 -26.20 -10.68
N MET A 238 -21.90 -25.68 -9.57
CA MET A 238 -20.58 -26.01 -9.06
C MET A 238 -20.49 -27.44 -8.49
N LEU A 239 -21.59 -27.99 -7.94
CA LEU A 239 -21.59 -29.33 -7.32
C LEU A 239 -22.07 -30.45 -8.25
N THR A 240 -22.90 -30.14 -9.25
CA THR A 240 -23.54 -31.18 -10.09
C THR A 240 -22.92 -31.29 -11.47
N ASN A 241 -22.29 -30.23 -11.98
CA ASN A 241 -21.67 -30.23 -13.30
C ASN A 241 -20.17 -30.60 -13.21
N PRO A 242 -19.75 -31.75 -13.77
CA PRO A 242 -18.36 -32.21 -13.68
C PRO A 242 -17.35 -31.26 -14.32
N ASP A 243 -17.76 -30.43 -15.29
CA ASP A 243 -16.87 -29.43 -15.90
C ASP A 243 -16.44 -28.36 -14.88
N TRP A 244 -17.30 -28.08 -13.89
CA TRP A 244 -17.11 -27.03 -12.90
C TRP A 244 -16.59 -27.56 -11.55
N THR A 245 -17.05 -28.75 -11.15
CA THR A 245 -16.80 -29.30 -9.81
C THR A 245 -15.32 -29.42 -9.48
N ASP A 246 -14.50 -29.95 -10.39
CA ASP A 246 -13.07 -30.13 -10.13
C ASP A 246 -12.30 -28.81 -9.96
N ILE A 247 -12.83 -27.71 -10.48
CA ILE A 247 -12.21 -26.38 -10.44
C ILE A 247 -12.65 -25.59 -9.21
N PHE A 248 -13.96 -25.54 -8.95
CA PHE A 248 -14.56 -24.64 -7.95
C PHE A 248 -15.05 -25.34 -6.69
N ALA A 249 -15.24 -26.67 -6.74
CA ALA A 249 -15.68 -27.48 -5.61
C ALA A 249 -14.93 -28.83 -5.52
N PRO A 250 -13.58 -28.84 -5.51
CA PRO A 250 -12.81 -30.07 -5.56
C PRO A 250 -13.14 -30.99 -4.39
N GLY A 251 -13.44 -32.26 -4.67
CA GLY A 251 -13.90 -33.22 -3.65
C GLY A 251 -15.32 -32.97 -3.13
N GLY A 252 -16.13 -32.17 -3.84
CA GLY A 252 -17.51 -31.84 -3.49
C GLY A 252 -17.65 -30.73 -2.45
N VAL A 253 -16.58 -29.96 -2.20
CA VAL A 253 -16.57 -28.86 -1.22
C VAL A 253 -16.13 -27.58 -1.92
N PHE A 254 -16.93 -26.51 -1.77
CA PHE A 254 -16.62 -25.21 -2.34
C PHE A 254 -15.27 -24.68 -1.88
N LEU A 255 -14.50 -24.15 -2.83
CA LEU A 255 -13.34 -23.35 -2.51
C LEU A 255 -13.75 -22.08 -1.79
N LYS A 256 -13.01 -21.75 -0.73
CA LYS A 256 -13.20 -20.55 0.09
C LYS A 256 -12.09 -19.53 -0.16
N GLU A 257 -12.32 -18.33 0.32
CA GLU A 257 -11.32 -17.26 0.35
C GLU A 257 -9.97 -17.78 0.87
N ASN A 258 -8.87 -17.32 0.25
CA ASN A 258 -7.49 -17.69 0.52
C ASN A 258 -7.09 -19.14 0.21
N GLU A 259 -8.01 -20.03 -0.17
CA GLU A 259 -7.68 -21.36 -0.71
C GLU A 259 -7.13 -21.26 -2.13
N VAL A 260 -6.41 -22.29 -2.58
CA VAL A 260 -5.76 -22.28 -3.91
C VAL A 260 -6.69 -22.89 -4.95
N ILE A 261 -7.12 -22.06 -5.91
CA ILE A 261 -7.83 -22.50 -7.12
C ILE A 261 -6.82 -22.73 -8.24
N ARG A 262 -7.08 -23.74 -9.09
CA ARG A 262 -6.27 -24.05 -10.27
C ARG A 262 -7.14 -24.19 -11.49
N ARG A 263 -6.82 -23.43 -12.55
CA ARG A 263 -7.46 -23.53 -13.88
C ARG A 263 -6.41 -23.97 -14.89
N THR A 264 -5.85 -25.16 -14.67
CA THR A 264 -4.69 -25.68 -15.43
C THR A 264 -4.94 -25.76 -16.93
N ASN A 265 -6.17 -26.05 -17.35
CA ASN A 265 -6.55 -26.11 -18.76
C ASN A 265 -6.55 -24.71 -19.39
N LEU A 266 -7.08 -23.72 -18.66
CA LEU A 266 -6.99 -22.31 -19.07
C LEU A 266 -5.54 -21.85 -19.13
N SER A 267 -4.68 -22.25 -18.18
CA SER A 267 -3.24 -21.92 -18.21
C SER A 267 -2.57 -22.44 -19.49
N ARG A 268 -2.90 -23.68 -19.92
CA ARG A 268 -2.41 -24.24 -21.19
C ARG A 268 -2.94 -23.48 -22.41
N THR A 269 -4.22 -23.13 -22.41
CA THR A 269 -4.86 -22.32 -23.46
C THR A 269 -4.19 -20.95 -23.59
N LEU A 270 -4.02 -20.24 -22.47
CA LEU A 270 -3.32 -18.95 -22.43
C LEU A 270 -1.86 -19.07 -22.85
N LEU A 271 -1.18 -20.18 -22.54
CA LEU A 271 0.19 -20.42 -22.99
C LEU A 271 0.27 -20.60 -24.51
N ALA A 272 -0.69 -21.32 -25.11
CA ALA A 272 -0.79 -21.42 -26.56
C ALA A 272 -1.00 -20.03 -27.19
N ILE A 273 -1.95 -19.25 -26.66
CA ILE A 273 -2.22 -17.87 -27.09
C ILE A 273 -0.99 -16.96 -26.93
N ALA A 274 -0.22 -17.13 -25.86
CA ALA A 274 1.00 -16.36 -25.63
C ALA A 274 2.11 -16.68 -26.66
N ASN A 275 2.13 -17.90 -27.20
CA ASN A 275 3.14 -18.34 -28.18
C ASN A 275 2.72 -18.12 -29.63
N GLU A 276 1.43 -18.28 -29.93
CA GLU A 276 0.89 -18.36 -31.30
C GLU A 276 -0.02 -17.18 -31.66
N GLY A 277 -0.31 -16.28 -30.71
CA GLY A 277 -1.23 -15.16 -30.90
C GLY A 277 -2.70 -15.56 -30.72
N ALA A 278 -3.62 -14.63 -30.99
CA ALA A 278 -5.06 -14.86 -30.85
C ALA A 278 -5.56 -15.92 -31.84
N ASP A 279 -4.92 -16.11 -33.00
CA ASP A 279 -5.27 -17.12 -34.00
C ASP A 279 -5.38 -18.54 -33.41
N ALA A 280 -4.59 -18.86 -32.36
CA ALA A 280 -4.68 -20.13 -31.67
C ALA A 280 -6.05 -20.38 -31.00
N PHE A 281 -6.78 -19.32 -30.64
CA PHE A 281 -8.13 -19.43 -30.06
C PHE A 281 -9.20 -19.64 -31.13
N TYR A 282 -9.05 -19.00 -32.30
CA TYR A 282 -10.06 -18.99 -33.37
C TYR A 282 -9.86 -20.10 -34.40
N LYS A 283 -8.71 -20.79 -34.40
CA LYS A 283 -8.37 -21.85 -35.35
C LYS A 283 -7.77 -23.06 -34.62
N GLY A 284 -7.82 -24.22 -35.28
CA GLY A 284 -7.16 -25.43 -34.80
C GLY A 284 -7.80 -26.03 -33.53
N PRO A 285 -7.03 -26.74 -32.69
CA PRO A 285 -7.60 -27.61 -31.64
C PRO A 285 -8.42 -26.89 -30.57
N ILE A 286 -8.06 -25.65 -30.20
CA ILE A 286 -8.83 -24.87 -29.21
C ILE A 286 -10.20 -24.52 -29.79
N ALA A 287 -10.25 -23.99 -31.02
CA ALA A 287 -11.50 -23.70 -31.72
C ALA A 287 -12.36 -24.95 -31.89
N ASP A 288 -11.74 -26.08 -32.29
CA ASP A 288 -12.42 -27.37 -32.44
C ASP A 288 -13.09 -27.83 -31.14
N SER A 289 -12.44 -27.62 -30.00
CA SER A 289 -12.97 -27.98 -28.68
C SER A 289 -14.13 -27.05 -28.27
N LEU A 290 -13.93 -25.73 -28.39
CA LEU A 290 -14.93 -24.74 -28.03
C LEU A 290 -16.22 -24.92 -28.83
N ILE A 291 -16.11 -25.06 -30.15
CA ILE A 291 -17.28 -25.23 -31.04
C ILE A 291 -18.00 -26.54 -30.73
N ARG A 292 -17.25 -27.63 -30.51
CA ARG A 292 -17.85 -28.91 -30.10
C ARG A 292 -18.60 -28.77 -28.78
N LYS A 293 -18.03 -28.07 -27.80
CA LYS A 293 -18.68 -27.82 -26.52
C LYS A 293 -19.96 -27.00 -26.67
N ILE A 294 -19.90 -25.90 -27.43
CA ILE A 294 -21.05 -25.04 -27.72
C ILE A 294 -22.17 -25.83 -28.37
N GLN A 295 -21.86 -26.62 -29.40
CA GLN A 295 -22.86 -27.43 -30.09
C GLN A 295 -23.43 -28.54 -29.19
N ALA A 296 -22.60 -29.18 -28.36
CA ALA A 296 -23.04 -30.19 -27.41
C ALA A 296 -23.99 -29.63 -26.33
N THR A 297 -23.91 -28.34 -26.04
CA THR A 297 -24.83 -27.62 -25.13
C THR A 297 -25.96 -26.89 -25.86
N GLY A 298 -26.22 -27.22 -27.13
CA GLY A 298 -27.37 -26.74 -27.91
C GLY A 298 -27.12 -25.46 -28.72
N GLY A 299 -25.87 -25.03 -28.84
CA GLY A 299 -25.48 -23.86 -29.62
C GLY A 299 -25.42 -24.11 -31.13
N ILE A 300 -25.41 -23.00 -31.87
CA ILE A 300 -25.51 -22.96 -33.34
C ILE A 300 -24.23 -22.45 -34.02
N MET A 301 -23.19 -22.20 -33.23
CA MET A 301 -21.93 -21.66 -33.71
C MET A 301 -21.14 -22.68 -34.53
N THR A 302 -20.43 -22.18 -35.54
CA THR A 302 -19.62 -22.95 -36.48
C THR A 302 -18.18 -22.44 -36.53
N HIS A 303 -17.27 -23.22 -37.10
CA HIS A 303 -15.88 -22.78 -37.36
C HIS A 303 -15.80 -21.52 -38.20
N LYS A 304 -16.71 -21.38 -39.17
CA LYS A 304 -16.78 -20.18 -40.00
C LYS A 304 -17.07 -18.93 -39.17
N ASP A 305 -17.90 -19.03 -38.13
CA ASP A 305 -18.19 -17.89 -37.25
C ASP A 305 -16.94 -17.43 -36.48
N PHE A 306 -16.09 -18.36 -36.04
CA PHE A 306 -14.81 -18.05 -35.40
C PHE A 306 -13.79 -17.46 -36.39
N GLU A 307 -13.70 -18.04 -37.59
CA GLU A 307 -12.76 -17.61 -38.63
C GLU A 307 -13.10 -16.23 -39.20
N ASP A 308 -14.39 -15.93 -39.36
CA ASP A 308 -14.89 -14.68 -39.96
C ASP A 308 -15.00 -13.52 -38.94
N TYR A 309 -14.79 -13.78 -37.64
CA TYR A 309 -14.89 -12.72 -36.63
C TYR A 309 -13.81 -11.65 -36.81
N THR A 310 -14.25 -10.39 -36.94
CA THR A 310 -13.39 -9.21 -37.05
C THR A 310 -13.73 -8.17 -35.99
N VAL A 311 -12.72 -7.41 -35.59
CA VAL A 311 -12.79 -6.27 -34.67
C VAL A 311 -12.94 -4.98 -35.46
N ASP A 312 -13.78 -4.07 -34.97
CA ASP A 312 -13.96 -2.75 -35.57
C ASP A 312 -13.10 -1.71 -34.83
N VAL A 313 -12.31 -0.93 -35.56
CA VAL A 313 -11.46 0.14 -34.98
C VAL A 313 -11.81 1.46 -35.67
N TYR A 314 -12.29 2.43 -34.90
CA TYR A 314 -12.79 3.71 -35.42
C TYR A 314 -12.50 4.87 -34.46
N PRO A 315 -12.49 6.14 -34.92
CA PRO A 315 -12.32 7.29 -34.04
C PRO A 315 -13.42 7.34 -32.97
N SER A 316 -13.06 7.60 -31.72
CA SER A 316 -14.05 7.66 -30.63
C SER A 316 -15.05 8.79 -30.83
N LEU A 317 -16.30 8.57 -30.42
CA LEU A 317 -17.33 9.59 -30.43
C LEU A 317 -16.94 10.70 -29.44
N GLN A 318 -16.81 11.92 -29.98
CA GLN A 318 -16.40 13.08 -29.21
C GLN A 318 -17.61 13.96 -28.83
N GLY A 319 -17.73 14.27 -27.55
CA GLY A 319 -18.60 15.31 -27.01
C GLY A 319 -17.83 16.32 -26.16
N SER A 320 -18.55 17.23 -25.52
CA SER A 320 -17.97 18.22 -24.61
C SER A 320 -18.87 18.49 -23.42
N TYR A 321 -18.28 18.72 -22.26
CA TYR A 321 -19.00 19.08 -21.03
C TYR A 321 -18.16 20.07 -20.22
N LEU A 322 -18.71 21.27 -19.95
CA LEU A 322 -18.03 22.33 -19.20
C LEU A 322 -16.63 22.66 -19.76
N GLY A 323 -16.52 22.71 -21.10
CA GLY A 323 -15.28 22.99 -21.82
C GLY A 323 -14.30 21.81 -21.95
N LYS A 324 -14.46 20.72 -21.18
CA LYS A 324 -13.67 19.49 -21.34
C LYS A 324 -14.16 18.68 -22.53
N LYS A 325 -13.26 17.96 -23.19
CA LYS A 325 -13.58 17.03 -24.29
C LYS A 325 -13.79 15.65 -23.71
N ILE A 326 -14.85 14.97 -24.12
CA ILE A 326 -15.21 13.63 -23.65
C ILE A 326 -15.23 12.70 -24.86
N TYR A 327 -14.51 11.60 -24.77
CA TYR A 327 -14.43 10.56 -25.79
C TYR A 327 -15.04 9.27 -25.24
N VAL A 328 -15.97 8.72 -26.00
CA VAL A 328 -16.70 7.49 -25.66
C VAL A 328 -16.84 6.61 -26.91
N PRO A 329 -17.08 5.30 -26.76
CA PRO A 329 -17.46 4.47 -27.89
C PRO A 329 -18.80 4.95 -28.51
N GLY A 330 -18.94 4.73 -29.82
CA GLY A 330 -20.21 4.91 -30.51
C GLY A 330 -21.21 3.77 -30.23
N ALA A 331 -22.32 3.74 -30.97
CA ALA A 331 -23.23 2.60 -30.96
C ALA A 331 -22.49 1.31 -31.40
N PRO A 332 -22.80 0.13 -30.81
CA PRO A 332 -23.99 -0.19 -30.01
C PRO A 332 -23.84 0.04 -28.49
N THR A 333 -22.91 0.88 -28.04
CA THR A 333 -22.76 1.21 -26.60
C THR A 333 -23.71 2.32 -26.12
N SER A 334 -23.77 2.52 -24.80
CA SER A 334 -24.43 3.67 -24.16
C SER A 334 -23.60 4.97 -24.19
N GLY A 335 -22.48 5.03 -24.91
CA GLY A 335 -21.64 6.24 -25.01
C GLY A 335 -22.39 7.49 -25.48
N PRO A 336 -23.19 7.43 -26.56
CA PRO A 336 -24.02 8.55 -26.99
C PRO A 336 -25.00 9.04 -25.91
N VAL A 337 -25.51 8.11 -25.10
CA VAL A 337 -26.46 8.40 -24.01
C VAL A 337 -25.77 9.11 -22.84
N LEU A 338 -24.53 8.72 -22.49
CA LEU A 338 -23.73 9.43 -21.50
C LEU A 338 -23.53 10.91 -21.89
N LEU A 339 -23.16 11.16 -23.16
CA LEU A 339 -23.03 12.52 -23.68
C LEU A 339 -24.36 13.28 -23.63
N HIS A 340 -25.47 12.62 -23.97
CA HIS A 340 -26.80 13.20 -23.88
C HIS A 340 -27.13 13.69 -22.46
N MET A 341 -26.93 12.85 -21.44
CA MET A 341 -27.23 13.22 -20.04
C MET A 341 -26.37 14.39 -19.56
N LEU A 342 -25.07 14.41 -19.91
CA LEU A 342 -24.18 15.52 -19.58
C LEU A 342 -24.61 16.82 -20.30
N ASN A 343 -25.02 16.73 -21.56
CA ASN A 343 -25.53 17.86 -22.31
C ASN A 343 -26.81 18.44 -21.67
N VAL A 344 -27.72 17.60 -21.19
CA VAL A 344 -28.95 18.04 -20.49
C VAL A 344 -28.60 18.82 -19.23
N LEU A 345 -27.67 18.33 -18.42
CA LEU A 345 -27.29 19.02 -17.18
C LEU A 345 -26.57 20.35 -17.39
N GLU A 346 -25.86 20.53 -18.50
CA GLU A 346 -25.13 21.76 -18.79
C GLU A 346 -26.04 23.00 -18.97
N HIS A 347 -27.35 22.80 -19.13
CA HIS A 347 -28.35 23.88 -19.14
C HIS A 347 -28.68 24.45 -17.76
N TYR A 348 -28.22 23.82 -16.68
CA TYR A 348 -28.58 24.18 -15.31
C TYR A 348 -27.36 24.54 -14.46
N ASP A 349 -27.55 25.44 -13.49
CA ASP A 349 -26.52 25.71 -12.48
C ASP A 349 -26.49 24.59 -11.42
N PHE A 350 -25.50 23.72 -11.56
CA PHE A 350 -25.25 22.60 -10.65
C PHE A 350 -24.24 22.91 -9.54
N SER A 351 -23.80 24.17 -9.37
CA SER A 351 -22.80 24.58 -8.37
C SER A 351 -23.16 24.21 -6.91
N LYS A 352 -24.44 24.03 -6.61
CA LYS A 352 -24.94 23.58 -5.30
C LYS A 352 -25.57 22.20 -5.41
N ARG A 353 -25.17 21.28 -4.53
CA ARG A 353 -25.89 20.02 -4.30
C ARG A 353 -27.18 20.33 -3.52
N SER A 354 -28.31 20.44 -4.22
CA SER A 354 -29.62 20.80 -3.67
C SER A 354 -30.68 19.74 -4.00
N GLY A 355 -31.84 19.80 -3.36
CA GLY A 355 -32.97 18.93 -3.67
C GLY A 355 -33.41 19.02 -5.14
N VAL A 356 -33.43 20.24 -5.69
CA VAL A 356 -33.76 20.49 -7.12
C VAL A 356 -32.70 19.89 -8.05
N ASN A 357 -31.41 20.09 -7.76
CA ASN A 357 -30.35 19.54 -8.61
C ASN A 357 -30.27 18.00 -8.50
N THR A 358 -30.57 17.44 -7.33
CA THR A 358 -30.72 15.99 -7.16
C THR A 358 -31.91 15.46 -7.96
N HIS A 359 -33.04 16.17 -7.96
CA HIS A 359 -34.19 15.85 -8.79
C HIS A 359 -33.84 15.88 -10.29
N ARG A 360 -33.22 16.96 -10.77
CA ARG A 360 -32.76 17.09 -12.18
C ARG A 360 -31.78 15.98 -12.58
N LEU A 361 -30.93 15.53 -11.66
CA LEU A 361 -30.02 14.39 -11.88
C LEU A 361 -30.79 13.10 -12.18
N VAL A 362 -31.85 12.81 -11.41
CA VAL A 362 -32.74 11.66 -11.65
C VAL A 362 -33.54 11.82 -12.95
N GLU A 363 -34.07 13.01 -13.22
CA GLU A 363 -34.78 13.28 -14.49
C GLU A 363 -33.86 13.10 -15.70
N ALA A 364 -32.59 13.51 -15.62
CA ALA A 364 -31.61 13.28 -16.66
C ALA A 364 -31.33 11.79 -16.89
N LEU A 365 -31.29 10.96 -15.82
CA LEU A 365 -31.21 9.50 -15.95
C LEU A 365 -32.43 8.95 -16.71
N LYS A 366 -33.65 9.36 -16.34
CA LYS A 366 -34.90 8.91 -16.99
C LYS A 366 -34.92 9.24 -18.49
N TYR A 367 -34.58 10.48 -18.86
CA TYR A 367 -34.44 10.86 -20.27
C TYR A 367 -33.28 10.14 -20.98
N GLY A 368 -32.18 9.86 -20.28
CA GLY A 368 -31.08 9.05 -20.78
C GLY A 368 -31.53 7.63 -21.13
N PHE A 369 -32.23 6.95 -20.23
CA PHE A 369 -32.77 5.62 -20.48
C PHE A 369 -33.84 5.61 -21.57
N ALA A 370 -34.66 6.65 -21.68
CA ALA A 370 -35.58 6.81 -22.81
C ALA A 370 -34.82 6.91 -24.14
N ALA A 371 -33.76 7.74 -24.21
CA ALA A 371 -32.91 7.85 -25.40
C ALA A 371 -32.19 6.53 -25.72
N ARG A 372 -31.75 5.77 -24.70
CA ARG A 372 -31.10 4.46 -24.87
C ARG A 372 -31.99 3.48 -25.64
N THR A 373 -33.32 3.56 -25.52
CA THR A 373 -34.25 2.67 -26.25
C THR A 373 -34.11 2.78 -27.78
N ARG A 374 -33.49 3.86 -28.28
CA ARG A 374 -33.27 4.13 -29.71
C ARG A 374 -31.92 3.64 -30.24
N ILE A 375 -31.00 3.21 -29.36
CA ILE A 375 -29.67 2.71 -29.75
C ILE A 375 -29.80 1.25 -30.24
N SER A 376 -29.01 0.92 -31.26
CA SER A 376 -28.90 -0.43 -31.84
C SER A 376 -27.58 -0.55 -32.61
N ASP A 377 -27.27 -1.74 -33.14
CA ASP A 377 -26.17 -1.90 -34.10
C ASP A 377 -26.46 -1.08 -35.37
N PRO A 378 -25.63 -0.05 -35.70
CA PRO A 378 -25.86 0.81 -36.85
C PRO A 378 -25.91 0.07 -38.19
N LEU A 379 -25.23 -1.08 -38.31
CA LEU A 379 -25.21 -1.85 -39.56
C LEU A 379 -26.55 -2.51 -39.89
N TYR A 380 -27.42 -2.67 -38.88
CA TYR A 380 -28.71 -3.35 -38.98
C TYR A 380 -29.88 -2.37 -38.88
N ARG A 381 -29.62 -1.08 -39.07
CA ARG A 381 -30.62 -0.02 -39.08
C ARG A 381 -30.50 0.79 -40.36
N ASN A 382 -31.63 0.97 -41.06
CA ASN A 382 -31.66 1.74 -42.31
C ASN A 382 -31.40 3.25 -42.12
N ASP A 383 -31.73 3.79 -40.94
CA ASP A 383 -31.60 5.21 -40.61
C ASP A 383 -30.87 5.39 -39.27
N THR A 384 -29.62 5.84 -39.33
CA THR A 384 -28.75 6.10 -38.17
C THR A 384 -28.93 7.51 -37.61
N SER A 385 -29.68 8.39 -38.26
CA SER A 385 -29.82 9.81 -37.85
C SER A 385 -30.35 9.95 -36.42
N VAL A 386 -31.25 9.06 -36.01
CA VAL A 386 -31.79 9.01 -34.65
C VAL A 386 -30.71 8.72 -33.60
N ILE A 387 -29.74 7.87 -33.93
CA ILE A 387 -28.61 7.53 -33.04
C ILE A 387 -27.63 8.71 -32.99
N GLU A 388 -27.36 9.33 -34.15
CA GLU A 388 -26.44 10.45 -34.31
C GLU A 388 -26.96 11.75 -33.65
N GLU A 389 -28.28 11.90 -33.53
CA GLU A 389 -28.91 13.06 -32.89
C GLU A 389 -28.77 13.04 -31.36
N ILE A 390 -28.81 11.86 -30.72
CA ILE A 390 -28.79 11.68 -29.25
C ILE A 390 -27.65 12.45 -28.54
N PRO A 391 -26.37 12.32 -28.96
CA PRO A 391 -25.26 12.97 -28.26
C PRO A 391 -25.15 14.48 -28.56
N THR A 392 -26.05 15.06 -29.36
CA THR A 392 -25.97 16.48 -29.73
C THR A 392 -26.51 17.42 -28.65
N LYS A 393 -25.97 18.63 -28.59
CA LYS A 393 -26.50 19.71 -27.72
C LYS A 393 -27.92 20.13 -28.13
N ALA A 394 -28.24 20.06 -29.43
CA ALA A 394 -29.56 20.43 -29.94
C ALA A 394 -30.66 19.49 -29.42
N PHE A 395 -30.39 18.19 -29.40
CA PHE A 395 -31.30 17.20 -28.84
C PHE A 395 -31.50 17.42 -27.33
N ALA A 396 -30.43 17.65 -26.57
CA ALA A 396 -30.53 17.99 -25.15
C ALA A 396 -31.37 19.26 -24.89
N ALA A 397 -31.20 20.30 -25.70
CA ALA A 397 -32.01 21.53 -25.61
C ALA A 397 -33.50 21.32 -25.95
N SER A 398 -33.85 20.24 -26.67
CA SER A 398 -35.25 19.85 -26.88
C SER A 398 -35.84 19.18 -25.63
N VAL A 399 -35.05 18.30 -24.98
CA VAL A 399 -35.42 17.58 -23.77
C VAL A 399 -35.60 18.52 -22.58
N VAL A 400 -34.69 19.47 -22.40
CA VAL A 400 -34.71 20.45 -21.29
C VAL A 400 -36.02 21.25 -21.23
N ARG A 401 -36.71 21.47 -22.36
CA ARG A 401 -38.01 22.18 -22.39
C ARG A 401 -39.13 21.41 -21.70
N ASN A 402 -38.99 20.09 -21.60
CA ASN A 402 -39.97 19.18 -21.02
C ASN A 402 -39.55 18.70 -19.61
N LEU A 403 -38.40 19.14 -19.09
CA LEU A 403 -37.97 18.83 -17.73
C LEU A 403 -38.62 19.82 -16.75
N THR A 404 -39.28 19.30 -15.72
CA THR A 404 -39.93 20.09 -14.66
C THR A 404 -39.14 20.03 -13.35
N ASP A 405 -39.06 21.11 -12.58
CA ASP A 405 -38.30 21.15 -11.32
C ASP A 405 -39.11 20.71 -10.07
N ASP A 406 -40.44 20.70 -10.18
CA ASP A 406 -41.39 20.53 -9.09
C ASP A 406 -41.97 19.11 -8.98
N ARG A 407 -41.82 18.30 -10.03
CA ARG A 407 -42.40 16.95 -10.10
C ARG A 407 -41.63 16.04 -11.05
N THR A 408 -41.65 14.73 -10.78
CA THR A 408 -41.35 13.68 -11.75
C THR A 408 -42.63 13.22 -12.46
N HIS A 409 -42.49 12.52 -13.58
CA HIS A 409 -43.61 12.03 -14.39
C HIS A 409 -43.61 10.50 -14.49
N PRO A 410 -44.75 9.90 -14.86
CA PRO A 410 -44.80 8.50 -15.25
C PRO A 410 -43.86 8.21 -16.42
N PRO A 411 -43.33 6.97 -16.55
CA PRO A 411 -42.40 6.59 -17.61
C PRO A 411 -42.83 6.96 -19.04
N GLU A 412 -44.14 6.93 -19.35
CA GLU A 412 -44.68 7.23 -20.68
C GLU A 412 -44.39 8.68 -21.11
N TYR A 413 -44.22 9.60 -20.16
CA TYR A 413 -43.90 11.00 -20.43
C TYR A 413 -42.54 11.18 -21.12
N TYR A 414 -41.58 10.32 -20.79
CA TYR A 414 -40.22 10.36 -21.35
C TYR A 414 -40.15 9.74 -22.76
N ASN A 415 -41.27 9.21 -23.27
CA ASN A 415 -41.41 8.56 -24.57
C ASN A 415 -40.37 7.45 -24.86
N PRO A 416 -40.22 6.42 -23.98
CA PRO A 416 -39.45 5.23 -24.33
C PRO A 416 -40.09 4.52 -25.52
N GLU A 417 -39.30 4.10 -26.51
CA GLU A 417 -39.83 3.40 -27.70
C GLU A 417 -39.98 1.90 -27.45
N TYR A 418 -39.07 1.31 -26.67
CA TYR A 418 -38.97 -0.14 -26.47
C TYR A 418 -38.52 -0.48 -25.05
N ASP A 419 -38.63 -1.75 -24.70
CA ASP A 419 -38.12 -2.28 -23.43
C ASP A 419 -36.60 -2.11 -23.29
N VAL A 420 -36.17 -1.80 -22.07
CA VAL A 420 -34.75 -1.71 -21.68
C VAL A 420 -34.34 -3.07 -21.11
N LYS A 421 -33.62 -3.85 -21.92
CA LYS A 421 -32.98 -5.08 -21.43
C LYS A 421 -31.95 -4.74 -20.35
N MET A 422 -32.04 -5.47 -19.23
CA MET A 422 -31.03 -5.43 -18.17
C MET A 422 -29.91 -6.40 -18.53
N ASP A 423 -28.77 -5.84 -18.94
CA ASP A 423 -27.49 -6.54 -19.01
C ASP A 423 -26.87 -6.62 -17.61
N HIS A 424 -25.89 -7.51 -17.41
CA HIS A 424 -25.23 -7.72 -16.11
C HIS A 424 -23.71 -7.89 -16.27
N GLY A 425 -23.03 -8.20 -15.15
CA GLY A 425 -21.65 -8.69 -15.01
C GLY A 425 -20.57 -8.10 -15.94
N THR A 426 -19.54 -7.46 -15.42
CA THR A 426 -18.53 -6.80 -16.26
C THR A 426 -17.26 -6.58 -15.45
N GLN A 427 -16.13 -6.34 -16.12
CA GLN A 427 -14.94 -5.74 -15.52
C GLN A 427 -14.64 -4.37 -16.16
N HIS A 428 -13.93 -3.50 -15.42
CA HIS A 428 -13.38 -2.28 -15.99
C HIS A 428 -11.90 -2.10 -15.62
N VAL A 429 -11.10 -1.64 -16.57
CA VAL A 429 -9.68 -1.33 -16.41
C VAL A 429 -9.43 0.08 -16.93
N SER A 430 -8.82 0.93 -16.12
CA SER A 430 -8.40 2.28 -16.49
C SER A 430 -6.91 2.45 -16.24
N VAL A 431 -6.17 2.89 -17.26
CA VAL A 431 -4.71 3.02 -17.21
C VAL A 431 -4.26 4.32 -17.86
N VAL A 432 -3.24 4.94 -17.28
CA VAL A 432 -2.49 6.06 -17.87
C VAL A 432 -1.00 5.86 -17.60
N ASP A 433 -0.16 6.17 -18.58
CA ASP A 433 1.30 6.13 -18.46
C ASP A 433 1.94 7.51 -18.38
N HIS A 434 3.27 7.56 -18.27
CA HIS A 434 4.01 8.82 -18.12
C HIS A 434 3.99 9.70 -19.37
N ASP A 435 3.80 9.10 -20.55
CA ASP A 435 3.71 9.81 -21.83
C ASP A 435 2.32 10.40 -22.08
N GLY A 436 1.37 10.08 -21.19
CA GLY A 436 -0.02 10.51 -21.27
C GLY A 436 -0.85 9.65 -22.22
N MET A 437 -0.35 8.50 -22.68
CA MET A 437 -1.22 7.49 -23.28
C MET A 437 -2.16 6.99 -22.20
N ALA A 438 -3.42 6.81 -22.56
CA ALA A 438 -4.44 6.35 -21.63
C ALA A 438 -5.36 5.35 -22.31
N THR A 439 -5.78 4.35 -21.54
CA THR A 439 -6.67 3.29 -22.00
C THR A 439 -7.78 3.10 -20.98
N SER A 440 -9.01 3.16 -21.46
CA SER A 440 -10.21 2.78 -20.70
C SER A 440 -10.81 1.56 -21.38
N LEU A 441 -10.93 0.45 -20.66
CA LEU A 441 -11.30 -0.85 -21.21
C LEU A 441 -12.39 -1.48 -20.35
N THR A 442 -13.48 -1.88 -20.99
CA THR A 442 -14.57 -2.62 -20.36
C THR A 442 -14.74 -3.95 -21.08
N SER A 443 -14.66 -5.07 -20.36
CA SER A 443 -14.84 -6.42 -20.91
C SER A 443 -15.82 -7.22 -20.06
N THR A 444 -16.50 -8.19 -20.67
CA THR A 444 -17.58 -8.95 -20.03
C THR A 444 -17.76 -10.34 -20.66
N ILE A 445 -18.39 -11.24 -19.90
CA ILE A 445 -19.03 -12.48 -20.38
C ILE A 445 -20.56 -12.44 -20.18
N ASN A 446 -21.12 -11.23 -20.03
CA ASN A 446 -22.46 -10.85 -19.58
C ASN A 446 -22.83 -11.31 -18.16
N LEU A 447 -23.70 -12.32 -18.01
CA LEU A 447 -24.19 -12.73 -16.70
C LEU A 447 -23.05 -13.29 -15.83
N VAL A 448 -23.33 -13.45 -14.53
CA VAL A 448 -22.37 -14.05 -13.62
C VAL A 448 -22.11 -15.51 -14.05
N PHE A 449 -20.86 -15.81 -14.43
CA PHE A 449 -20.44 -17.07 -15.08
C PHE A 449 -21.00 -17.31 -16.50
N GLY A 450 -21.45 -16.24 -17.16
CA GLY A 450 -21.94 -16.22 -18.53
C GLY A 450 -23.03 -17.26 -18.82
N SER A 451 -22.86 -17.97 -19.93
CA SER A 451 -23.75 -19.05 -20.38
C SER A 451 -23.80 -20.28 -19.48
N GLN A 452 -22.97 -20.33 -18.43
CA GLN A 452 -22.68 -21.51 -17.62
C GLN A 452 -22.10 -22.68 -18.45
N VAL A 453 -21.59 -22.39 -19.65
CA VAL A 453 -20.84 -23.33 -20.47
C VAL A 453 -19.35 -23.11 -20.24
N LEU A 454 -18.72 -24.09 -19.58
CA LEU A 454 -17.27 -24.19 -19.46
C LEU A 454 -16.79 -25.34 -20.34
N ASP A 455 -15.83 -25.08 -21.22
CA ASP A 455 -15.17 -26.16 -21.97
C ASP A 455 -14.08 -26.80 -21.11
N PRO A 456 -14.21 -28.07 -20.68
CA PRO A 456 -13.25 -28.68 -19.79
C PRO A 456 -11.90 -28.90 -20.46
N GLU A 457 -11.79 -29.00 -21.78
CA GLU A 457 -10.48 -29.21 -22.44
C GLU A 457 -9.64 -27.93 -22.45
N THR A 458 -10.26 -26.78 -22.72
CA THR A 458 -9.59 -25.47 -22.82
C THR A 458 -9.66 -24.65 -21.53
N GLY A 459 -10.60 -24.94 -20.62
CA GLY A 459 -10.84 -24.18 -19.38
C GLY A 459 -11.52 -22.82 -19.56
N VAL A 460 -12.02 -22.52 -20.76
CA VAL A 460 -12.70 -21.26 -21.12
C VAL A 460 -14.16 -21.30 -20.66
N ILE A 461 -14.61 -20.22 -20.04
CA ILE A 461 -16.02 -19.97 -19.73
C ILE A 461 -16.56 -19.05 -20.83
N LEU A 462 -17.69 -19.43 -21.41
CA LEU A 462 -18.27 -18.73 -22.56
C LEU A 462 -19.36 -17.74 -22.14
N ASN A 463 -19.36 -16.59 -22.80
CA ASN A 463 -20.36 -15.54 -22.61
C ASN A 463 -21.79 -16.03 -22.88
N ASP A 464 -22.76 -15.30 -22.34
CA ASP A 464 -24.16 -15.34 -22.77
C ASP A 464 -24.61 -14.00 -23.37
N GLU A 465 -23.77 -13.41 -24.21
CA GLU A 465 -24.01 -12.07 -24.75
C GLU A 465 -25.25 -12.00 -25.65
N MET A 466 -25.74 -13.15 -26.14
CA MET A 466 -27.00 -13.17 -26.88
C MET A 466 -28.21 -12.76 -26.02
N ASP A 467 -28.10 -12.78 -24.68
CA ASP A 467 -29.17 -12.33 -23.77
C ASP A 467 -29.52 -10.83 -23.93
N ASP A 468 -28.54 -10.05 -24.40
CA ASP A 468 -28.70 -8.61 -24.59
C ASP A 468 -29.55 -8.28 -25.83
N PHE A 469 -29.85 -9.27 -26.68
CA PHE A 469 -30.85 -9.11 -27.72
C PHE A 469 -32.28 -9.11 -27.16
N SER A 470 -33.12 -8.32 -27.80
CA SER A 470 -34.57 -8.35 -27.59
C SER A 470 -35.16 -9.66 -28.16
N VAL A 471 -36.11 -10.26 -27.44
CA VAL A 471 -36.81 -11.47 -27.88
C VAL A 471 -38.20 -11.06 -28.38
N PRO A 472 -38.61 -11.40 -29.61
CA PRO A 472 -39.93 -11.03 -30.12
C PRO A 472 -41.09 -11.63 -29.31
N GLY A 473 -42.26 -10.99 -29.41
CA GLY A 473 -43.54 -11.65 -29.16
C GLY A 473 -44.15 -11.49 -27.77
N THR A 474 -43.47 -10.92 -26.78
CA THR A 474 -44.11 -10.58 -25.49
C THR A 474 -43.60 -9.25 -24.94
N PRO A 475 -44.48 -8.27 -24.71
CA PRO A 475 -44.08 -7.04 -24.03
C PRO A 475 -43.67 -7.36 -22.60
N ASN A 476 -42.84 -6.50 -22.00
CA ASN A 476 -42.49 -6.64 -20.59
C ASN A 476 -43.74 -6.48 -19.68
N GLY A 477 -43.58 -6.67 -18.37
CA GLY A 477 -44.68 -6.53 -17.39
C GLY A 477 -45.37 -5.16 -17.37
N PHE A 478 -44.87 -4.18 -18.11
CA PHE A 478 -45.38 -2.81 -18.21
C PHE A 478 -45.92 -2.46 -19.61
N GLY A 479 -45.99 -3.44 -20.53
CA GLY A 479 -46.59 -3.25 -21.86
C GLY A 479 -45.65 -2.68 -22.92
N LEU A 480 -44.37 -2.47 -22.63
CA LEU A 480 -43.37 -2.08 -23.64
C LEU A 480 -42.94 -3.27 -24.47
N TRP A 481 -42.93 -3.08 -25.79
CA TRP A 481 -42.50 -4.10 -26.72
C TRP A 481 -40.97 -4.20 -26.77
N PRO A 482 -40.43 -5.41 -26.96
CA PRO A 482 -39.00 -5.62 -27.22
C PRO A 482 -38.56 -4.85 -28.48
N SER A 483 -37.32 -4.34 -28.47
CA SER A 483 -36.83 -3.51 -29.58
C SER A 483 -36.59 -4.34 -30.84
N PRO A 484 -37.30 -4.08 -31.96
CA PRO A 484 -37.09 -4.81 -33.21
C PRO A 484 -35.71 -4.53 -33.80
N TYR A 485 -35.15 -3.35 -33.52
CA TYR A 485 -33.80 -2.98 -33.95
C TYR A 485 -32.71 -3.74 -33.20
N ASN A 486 -33.05 -4.40 -32.09
CA ASN A 486 -32.15 -5.21 -31.30
C ASN A 486 -32.61 -6.69 -31.24
N TYR A 487 -33.32 -7.18 -32.26
CA TYR A 487 -33.55 -8.63 -32.41
C TYR A 487 -32.28 -9.35 -32.88
N PRO A 488 -32.12 -10.65 -32.53
CA PRO A 488 -30.96 -11.43 -32.95
C PRO A 488 -31.03 -11.69 -34.46
N GLU A 489 -29.93 -11.34 -35.14
CA GLU A 489 -29.72 -11.54 -36.57
C GLU A 489 -28.29 -12.03 -36.79
N PRO A 490 -28.01 -12.80 -37.87
CA PRO A 490 -26.67 -13.29 -38.16
C PRO A 490 -25.63 -12.17 -38.14
N TYR A 491 -24.52 -12.36 -37.43
CA TYR A 491 -23.36 -11.44 -37.34
C TYR A 491 -23.63 -10.08 -36.71
N LYS A 492 -24.83 -9.83 -36.17
CA LYS A 492 -25.19 -8.59 -35.49
C LYS A 492 -24.56 -8.50 -34.10
N LYS A 493 -24.23 -7.28 -33.66
CA LYS A 493 -23.77 -7.01 -32.29
C LYS A 493 -24.95 -6.67 -31.37
N PRO A 494 -25.06 -7.28 -30.17
CA PRO A 494 -26.08 -6.89 -29.21
C PRO A 494 -25.76 -5.53 -28.57
N LEU A 495 -26.82 -4.81 -28.18
CA LEU A 495 -26.73 -3.55 -27.44
C LEU A 495 -25.88 -3.71 -26.15
N SER A 496 -25.16 -2.67 -25.73
CA SER A 496 -24.34 -2.70 -24.51
C SER A 496 -24.52 -1.46 -23.65
N SER A 497 -24.55 -1.60 -22.32
CA SER A 497 -24.57 -0.47 -21.38
C SER A 497 -23.19 0.12 -21.04
N THR A 498 -22.11 -0.47 -21.56
CA THR A 498 -20.74 -0.08 -21.24
C THR A 498 -20.37 1.29 -21.79
N VAL A 499 -19.53 2.04 -21.08
CA VAL A 499 -19.03 3.37 -21.49
C VAL A 499 -17.58 3.63 -21.04
N PRO A 500 -16.57 2.87 -21.56
CA PRO A 500 -15.17 3.20 -21.28
C PRO A 500 -14.82 4.57 -21.86
N ALA A 501 -14.68 5.58 -21.00
CA ALA A 501 -14.57 6.98 -21.37
C ALA A 501 -13.17 7.55 -21.09
N ILE A 502 -12.73 8.45 -21.97
CA ILE A 502 -11.54 9.29 -21.76
C ILE A 502 -11.96 10.76 -21.82
N ILE A 503 -11.46 11.55 -20.89
CA ILE A 503 -11.72 12.99 -20.79
C ILE A 503 -10.39 13.73 -20.91
N GLU A 504 -10.40 14.78 -21.71
CA GLU A 504 -9.31 15.74 -21.85
C GLU A 504 -9.73 17.13 -21.37
N ASN A 505 -8.75 17.86 -20.84
CA ASN A 505 -8.88 19.27 -20.58
C ASN A 505 -9.02 20.06 -21.91
N PRO A 506 -9.50 21.33 -21.86
CA PRO A 506 -9.65 22.16 -23.05
C PRO A 506 -8.37 22.31 -23.87
N ASP A 507 -7.21 22.26 -23.21
CA ASP A 507 -5.88 22.34 -23.84
C ASP A 507 -5.42 21.03 -24.50
N GLY A 508 -6.20 19.95 -24.40
CA GLY A 508 -5.89 18.62 -24.93
C GLY A 508 -5.05 17.74 -24.00
N SER A 509 -4.69 18.21 -22.81
CA SER A 509 -4.01 17.38 -21.81
C SER A 509 -4.96 16.29 -21.27
N PHE A 510 -4.42 15.10 -21.02
CA PHE A 510 -5.17 14.00 -20.40
C PHE A 510 -5.67 14.43 -19.01
N HIS A 511 -6.95 14.18 -18.73
CA HIS A 511 -7.56 14.49 -17.45
C HIS A 511 -8.04 13.24 -16.71
N LEU A 512 -8.81 12.36 -17.35
CA LEU A 512 -9.46 11.22 -16.69
C LEU A 512 -9.70 10.08 -17.68
N ALA A 513 -9.41 8.84 -17.27
CA ALA A 513 -9.94 7.63 -17.88
C ALA A 513 -10.84 6.95 -16.85
N ILE A 514 -12.05 6.58 -17.25
CA ILE A 514 -13.09 6.11 -16.34
C ILE A 514 -14.07 5.18 -17.04
N GLY A 515 -14.58 4.22 -16.30
CA GLY A 515 -15.70 3.36 -16.68
C GLY A 515 -16.06 2.46 -15.51
N GLY A 516 -16.89 1.45 -15.74
CA GLY A 516 -17.27 0.56 -14.66
C GLY A 516 -17.98 -0.70 -15.08
N SER A 517 -18.41 -1.45 -14.07
CA SER A 517 -19.18 -2.68 -14.18
C SER A 517 -20.54 -2.60 -13.48
N GLY A 518 -21.46 -3.49 -13.85
CA GLY A 518 -22.81 -3.56 -13.26
C GLY A 518 -23.97 -3.56 -14.26
N GLY A 519 -23.72 -3.79 -15.56
CA GLY A 519 -24.78 -3.80 -16.57
C GLY A 519 -25.42 -2.44 -16.75
N SER A 520 -26.76 -2.37 -16.65
CA SER A 520 -27.52 -1.17 -17.02
C SER A 520 -27.18 0.05 -16.16
N ILE A 521 -26.62 -0.13 -14.97
CA ILE A 521 -26.23 0.96 -14.06
C ILE A 521 -24.91 1.65 -14.45
N ILE A 522 -24.10 1.08 -15.36
CA ILE A 522 -22.73 1.54 -15.63
C ILE A 522 -22.70 3.00 -16.06
N PHE A 523 -23.42 3.35 -17.14
CA PHE A 523 -23.34 4.70 -17.71
C PHE A 523 -24.00 5.76 -16.81
N GLY A 524 -25.02 5.38 -16.03
CA GLY A 524 -25.61 6.23 -15.00
C GLY A 524 -24.66 6.47 -13.81
N ALA A 525 -23.86 5.47 -13.43
CA ALA A 525 -22.85 5.61 -12.39
C ALA A 525 -21.67 6.50 -12.85
N VAL A 526 -21.14 6.28 -14.07
CA VAL A 526 -20.09 7.13 -14.66
C VAL A 526 -20.57 8.58 -14.77
N PHE A 527 -21.80 8.80 -15.24
CA PHE A 527 -22.42 10.12 -15.30
C PHE A 527 -22.41 10.84 -13.94
N GLN A 528 -22.84 10.17 -12.88
CA GLN A 528 -22.86 10.75 -11.53
C GLN A 528 -21.45 11.07 -11.01
N VAL A 529 -20.45 10.22 -11.29
CA VAL A 529 -19.05 10.50 -10.91
C VAL A 529 -18.55 11.76 -11.60
N LEU A 530 -18.82 11.93 -12.90
CA LEU A 530 -18.46 13.14 -13.63
C LEU A 530 -19.16 14.40 -13.06
N VAL A 531 -20.44 14.31 -12.72
CA VAL A 531 -21.16 15.43 -12.07
C VAL A 531 -20.55 15.77 -10.72
N ASN A 532 -20.26 14.76 -9.89
CA ASN A 532 -19.66 14.93 -8.56
C ASN A 532 -18.30 15.64 -8.63
N LEU A 533 -17.44 15.23 -9.55
CA LEU A 533 -16.13 15.83 -9.81
C LEU A 533 -16.25 17.28 -10.26
N ASN A 534 -17.07 17.53 -11.29
CA ASN A 534 -17.06 18.80 -12.00
C ASN A 534 -17.88 19.90 -11.32
N HIS A 535 -18.97 19.57 -10.62
CA HIS A 535 -19.87 20.55 -10.03
C HIS A 535 -19.76 20.69 -8.52
N TRP A 536 -19.44 19.61 -7.81
CA TRP A 536 -19.46 19.60 -6.34
C TRP A 536 -18.07 19.57 -5.70
N GLY A 537 -17.02 19.72 -6.52
CA GLY A 537 -15.63 19.88 -6.07
C GLY A 537 -15.09 18.68 -5.30
N MET A 538 -15.70 17.50 -5.48
CA MET A 538 -15.25 16.25 -4.87
C MET A 538 -13.96 15.81 -5.56
N ASN A 539 -13.03 15.25 -4.77
CA ASN A 539 -11.90 14.54 -5.38
C ASN A 539 -12.38 13.22 -6.02
N ILE A 540 -11.57 12.60 -6.89
CA ILE A 540 -11.98 11.40 -7.63
C ILE A 540 -12.39 10.23 -6.73
N GLY A 541 -11.73 10.07 -5.57
CA GLY A 541 -12.12 9.06 -4.60
C GLY A 541 -13.48 9.34 -3.96
N GLU A 542 -13.70 10.58 -3.50
CA GLU A 542 -14.99 11.02 -2.94
C GLU A 542 -16.13 10.94 -3.96
N ALA A 543 -15.85 11.25 -5.23
CA ALA A 543 -16.83 11.22 -6.30
C ALA A 543 -17.31 9.79 -6.60
N ILE A 544 -16.39 8.82 -6.55
CA ILE A 544 -16.67 7.39 -6.74
C ILE A 544 -17.38 6.78 -5.53
N GLU A 545 -17.00 7.16 -4.31
CA GLU A 545 -17.60 6.62 -3.08
C GLU A 545 -18.88 7.36 -2.65
N SER A 546 -19.27 8.43 -3.36
CA SER A 546 -20.55 9.09 -3.12
C SER A 546 -21.71 8.12 -3.37
N GLY A 547 -22.70 8.13 -2.48
CA GLY A 547 -23.93 7.37 -2.70
C GLY A 547 -24.56 7.70 -4.07
N ARG A 548 -25.05 6.68 -4.76
CA ARG A 548 -25.62 6.72 -6.10
C ARG A 548 -27.15 6.70 -6.09
N LEU A 549 -27.71 7.21 -7.19
CA LEU A 549 -29.10 7.11 -7.57
C LEU A 549 -29.19 6.35 -8.88
N HIS A 550 -30.22 5.52 -9.05
CA HIS A 550 -30.48 4.82 -10.30
C HIS A 550 -31.96 4.83 -10.63
N ASP A 551 -32.31 5.23 -11.84
CA ASP A 551 -33.66 5.15 -12.38
C ASP A 551 -33.55 4.84 -13.88
N GLN A 552 -34.26 3.81 -14.31
CA GLN A 552 -34.24 3.32 -15.69
C GLN A 552 -35.65 3.25 -16.29
N LEU A 553 -36.55 4.13 -15.84
CA LEU A 553 -37.98 4.19 -16.20
C LEU A 553 -38.82 3.05 -15.61
N TYR A 554 -38.42 1.80 -15.82
CA TYR A 554 -39.15 0.63 -15.35
C TYR A 554 -38.25 -0.32 -14.54
N PRO A 555 -38.73 -0.83 -13.38
CA PRO A 555 -39.96 -0.44 -12.67
C PRO A 555 -39.95 1.05 -12.26
N GLU A 556 -41.13 1.63 -11.99
CA GLU A 556 -41.29 3.04 -11.58
C GLU A 556 -40.79 3.26 -10.14
N THR A 557 -39.48 3.13 -9.97
CA THR A 557 -38.78 3.37 -8.72
C THR A 557 -37.38 3.89 -9.00
N THR A 558 -36.99 4.86 -8.19
CA THR A 558 -35.60 5.31 -8.13
C THR A 558 -34.91 4.56 -7.00
N ILE A 559 -33.91 3.76 -7.35
CA ILE A 559 -33.06 3.07 -6.39
C ILE A 559 -32.06 4.07 -5.82
N VAL A 560 -31.86 4.03 -4.51
CA VAL A 560 -30.99 4.97 -3.78
C VAL A 560 -30.06 4.20 -2.85
N ASP A 561 -28.77 4.55 -2.86
CA ASP A 561 -27.81 4.03 -1.88
C ASP A 561 -28.19 4.44 -0.46
N SER A 562 -28.00 3.52 0.49
CA SER A 562 -28.25 3.77 1.91
C SER A 562 -27.43 4.91 2.52
N THR A 563 -26.33 5.30 1.87
CA THR A 563 -25.46 6.42 2.28
C THR A 563 -25.92 7.78 1.74
N TYR A 564 -26.94 7.82 0.87
CA TYR A 564 -27.43 9.06 0.29
C TYR A 564 -28.08 9.96 1.36
N PRO A 565 -27.86 11.29 1.38
CA PRO A 565 -28.39 12.15 2.44
C PRO A 565 -29.93 12.13 2.53
N GLU A 566 -30.48 11.86 3.72
CA GLU A 566 -31.93 11.79 3.95
C GLU A 566 -32.67 13.09 3.57
N ALA A 567 -32.05 14.25 3.81
CA ALA A 567 -32.62 15.53 3.40
C ALA A 567 -32.86 15.61 1.88
N MET A 568 -31.95 15.05 1.06
CA MET A 568 -32.12 15.00 -0.39
C MET A 568 -33.18 13.97 -0.79
N MET A 569 -33.24 12.84 -0.09
CA MET A 569 -34.29 11.83 -0.32
C MET A 569 -35.68 12.38 0.00
N GLN A 570 -35.84 13.20 1.05
CA GLN A 570 -37.10 13.87 1.34
C GLN A 570 -37.50 14.85 0.23
N GLU A 571 -36.56 15.65 -0.28
CA GLU A 571 -36.80 16.54 -1.42
C GLU A 571 -37.21 15.78 -2.70
N LEU A 572 -36.63 14.60 -2.94
CA LEU A 572 -37.04 13.73 -4.05
C LEU A 572 -38.48 13.21 -3.85
N ARG A 573 -38.82 12.72 -2.64
CA ARG A 573 -40.19 12.26 -2.32
C ARG A 573 -41.22 13.37 -2.47
N LEU A 574 -40.88 14.60 -2.04
CA LEU A 574 -41.74 15.77 -2.21
C LEU A 574 -42.06 16.10 -3.68
N ARG A 575 -41.17 15.72 -4.60
CA ARG A 575 -41.34 15.88 -6.05
C ARG A 575 -41.92 14.62 -6.72
N GLY A 576 -42.42 13.66 -5.93
CA GLY A 576 -43.12 12.49 -6.43
C GLY A 576 -42.25 11.28 -6.77
N HIS A 577 -40.94 11.31 -6.47
CA HIS A 577 -40.07 10.16 -6.74
C HIS A 577 -40.36 8.99 -5.79
N ASN A 578 -40.56 7.80 -6.35
CA ASN A 578 -40.79 6.57 -5.60
C ASN A 578 -39.46 5.89 -5.25
N LEU A 579 -38.96 6.12 -4.03
CA LEU A 579 -37.61 5.71 -3.64
C LEU A 579 -37.55 4.31 -3.04
N THR A 580 -36.65 3.47 -3.55
CA THR A 580 -36.25 2.20 -2.93
C THR A 580 -34.83 2.32 -2.41
N VAL A 581 -34.65 2.34 -1.09
CA VAL A 581 -33.32 2.42 -0.47
C VAL A 581 -32.74 1.02 -0.35
N LEU A 582 -31.54 0.83 -0.86
CA LEU A 582 -30.81 -0.43 -0.85
C LEU A 582 -29.42 -0.22 -0.23
N ASP A 583 -28.84 -1.28 0.33
CA ASP A 583 -27.50 -1.23 0.92
C ASP A 583 -26.47 -0.77 -0.13
N VAL A 584 -25.57 0.13 0.24
CA VAL A 584 -24.52 0.67 -0.66
C VAL A 584 -23.71 -0.42 -1.37
N ASN A 585 -23.50 -1.59 -0.74
CA ASN A 585 -22.77 -2.72 -1.34
C ASN A 585 -23.62 -3.53 -2.35
N ARG A 586 -24.90 -3.20 -2.51
CA ARG A 586 -25.84 -3.87 -3.44
C ARG A 586 -26.23 -3.03 -4.64
N VAL A 587 -26.13 -1.71 -4.53
CA VAL A 587 -26.65 -0.76 -5.54
C VAL A 587 -25.57 -0.28 -6.49
N ALA A 588 -24.31 -0.28 -6.06
CA ALA A 588 -23.27 0.44 -6.76
C ALA A 588 -22.66 -0.35 -7.91
N GLY A 589 -22.68 0.24 -9.11
CA GLY A 589 -21.75 -0.13 -10.17
C GLY A 589 -20.30 0.11 -9.71
N VAL A 590 -19.40 -0.81 -10.02
CA VAL A 590 -17.98 -0.70 -9.64
C VAL A 590 -17.30 0.19 -10.67
N ILE A 591 -16.85 1.38 -10.26
CA ILE A 591 -16.18 2.35 -11.12
C ILE A 591 -14.68 2.29 -10.88
N ASN A 592 -13.90 2.15 -11.95
CA ASN A 592 -12.44 2.27 -11.88
C ASN A 592 -12.01 3.49 -12.69
N ALA A 593 -11.12 4.30 -12.11
CA ALA A 593 -10.70 5.54 -12.73
C ALA A 593 -9.24 5.87 -12.45
N VAL A 594 -8.60 6.48 -13.44
CA VAL A 594 -7.30 7.14 -13.28
C VAL A 594 -7.40 8.58 -13.75
N MET A 595 -6.97 9.52 -12.91
CA MET A 595 -7.08 10.95 -13.14
C MET A 595 -5.70 11.60 -13.09
N ARG A 596 -5.48 12.67 -13.85
CA ARG A 596 -4.33 13.55 -13.71
C ARG A 596 -4.79 14.95 -13.28
N ASP A 597 -4.21 15.48 -12.23
CA ASP A 597 -4.46 16.86 -11.80
C ASP A 597 -3.61 17.88 -12.57
N GLU A 598 -3.85 19.16 -12.31
CA GLU A 598 -3.13 20.28 -12.92
C GLU A 598 -1.66 20.35 -12.49
N GLU A 599 -1.31 19.76 -11.34
CA GLU A 599 0.07 19.67 -10.84
C GLU A 599 0.86 18.53 -11.51
N GLY A 600 0.18 17.72 -12.33
CA GLY A 600 0.74 16.59 -13.05
C GLY A 600 0.82 15.29 -12.23
N THR A 601 0.19 15.24 -11.06
CA THR A 601 0.06 14.03 -10.23
C THR A 601 -1.05 13.15 -10.77
N PHE A 602 -0.77 11.85 -10.88
CA PHE A 602 -1.76 10.84 -11.23
C PHE A 602 -2.42 10.27 -9.98
N TYR A 603 -3.73 10.08 -10.05
CA TYR A 603 -4.55 9.47 -9.03
C TYR A 603 -5.20 8.22 -9.62
N GLY A 604 -5.04 7.08 -8.95
CA GLY A 604 -5.75 5.85 -9.26
C GLY A 604 -6.75 5.53 -8.15
N THR A 605 -7.97 5.14 -8.53
CA THR A 605 -9.00 4.75 -7.57
C THR A 605 -10.01 3.77 -8.20
N SER A 606 -10.62 2.96 -7.35
CA SER A 606 -11.58 1.89 -7.69
C SER A 606 -12.69 1.91 -6.65
N SER A 607 -13.94 1.75 -7.08
CA SER A 607 -15.08 1.59 -6.17
C SER A 607 -14.89 0.37 -5.27
N PHE A 608 -15.29 0.48 -4.00
CA PHE A 608 -15.29 -0.64 -3.07
C PHE A 608 -16.36 -1.69 -3.40
N VAL A 609 -15.92 -2.92 -3.70
CA VAL A 609 -16.46 -4.15 -3.10
C VAL A 609 -15.24 -5.05 -2.77
N VAL A 610 -14.79 -4.99 -1.51
CA VAL A 610 -13.74 -5.82 -0.86
C VAL A 610 -12.26 -5.46 -1.08
N GLU A 611 -11.65 -4.79 -0.09
CA GLU A 611 -10.64 -5.32 0.86
C GLU A 611 -10.02 -4.16 1.67
N ARG A 612 -10.00 -4.29 3.01
CA ARG A 612 -9.13 -3.50 3.90
C ARG A 612 -7.77 -4.18 3.92
N PHE A 613 -6.77 -3.62 3.23
CA PHE A 613 -5.38 -3.97 3.48
C PHE A 613 -4.50 -2.73 3.50
N ASP A 614 -3.59 -2.69 4.48
CA ASP A 614 -2.57 -1.66 4.61
C ASP A 614 -1.78 -1.53 3.29
N PHE A 615 -1.81 -0.33 2.73
CA PHE A 615 -0.98 0.05 1.60
C PHE A 615 0.46 0.19 2.09
N ASP A 616 1.32 -0.78 1.76
CA ASP A 616 2.75 -0.51 1.76
C ASP A 616 3.06 0.43 0.60
N ILE A 617 3.23 1.71 0.94
CA ILE A 617 3.67 2.78 0.06
C ILE A 617 5.10 2.44 -0.41
N TRP A 618 5.24 1.80 -1.56
CA TRP A 618 6.49 1.83 -2.32
C TRP A 618 6.48 3.05 -3.24
N ARG A 619 6.99 4.18 -2.73
CA ARG A 619 7.46 5.27 -3.60
C ARG A 619 8.62 4.75 -4.44
N MET A 620 8.46 4.68 -5.76
CA MET A 620 9.59 4.64 -6.69
C MET A 620 9.90 6.07 -7.12
N GLU A 621 11.09 6.52 -6.75
CA GLU A 621 11.78 7.64 -7.39
C GLU A 621 11.99 7.35 -8.89
N PRO A 622 12.08 8.40 -9.74
CA PRO A 622 12.10 8.27 -11.20
C PRO A 622 13.29 7.43 -11.72
N PRO A 623 13.15 6.81 -12.91
CA PRO A 623 14.28 6.17 -13.58
C PRO A 623 15.32 7.21 -14.02
N LEU A 624 16.59 6.82 -13.93
CA LEU A 624 17.74 7.64 -14.34
C LEU A 624 17.65 8.03 -15.83
N SER A 625 17.21 9.26 -16.09
CA SER A 625 17.71 10.05 -17.20
C SER A 625 18.42 11.29 -16.65
N THR A 626 19.75 11.19 -16.60
CA THR A 626 20.72 12.30 -16.63
C THR A 626 20.38 13.56 -15.82
N SER A 627 20.64 13.52 -14.51
CA SER A 627 21.10 14.70 -13.76
C SER A 627 21.96 14.23 -12.60
N LEU A 628 23.28 14.27 -12.79
CA LEU A 628 24.28 14.08 -11.73
C LEU A 628 24.40 15.32 -10.83
N ALA A 629 23.34 16.14 -10.69
CA ALA A 629 23.40 17.44 -10.03
C ALA A 629 22.09 17.88 -9.38
N SER A 630 21.46 17.03 -8.56
CA SER A 630 20.68 17.51 -7.42
C SER A 630 20.72 16.46 -6.32
N ALA A 631 21.65 16.59 -5.39
CA ALA A 631 21.72 15.73 -4.22
C ALA A 631 20.39 15.82 -3.45
N ASP A 632 19.72 14.70 -3.26
CA ASP A 632 18.51 14.62 -2.45
C ASP A 632 18.91 14.81 -0.98
N TRP A 633 18.97 16.07 -0.55
CA TRP A 633 19.50 16.48 0.76
C TRP A 633 18.73 15.85 1.92
N ASP A 634 17.46 15.51 1.72
CA ASP A 634 16.64 14.81 2.72
C ASP A 634 17.15 13.38 2.97
N VAL A 635 17.46 12.63 1.90
CA VAL A 635 18.01 11.27 2.02
C VAL A 635 19.42 11.31 2.60
N LEU A 636 20.26 12.23 2.12
CA LEU A 636 21.62 12.40 2.62
C LEU A 636 21.64 12.82 4.10
N SER A 637 20.72 13.70 4.53
CA SER A 637 20.59 14.09 5.93
C SER A 637 20.13 12.92 6.82
N SER A 638 19.26 12.04 6.30
CA SER A 638 18.83 10.85 7.03
C SER A 638 19.95 9.83 7.23
N TYR A 639 20.78 9.62 6.20
CA TYR A 639 21.99 8.79 6.30
C TYR A 639 23.02 9.40 7.25
N ALA A 640 23.23 10.71 7.20
CA ALA A 640 24.11 11.41 8.13
C ALA A 640 23.62 11.28 9.59
N GLY A 641 22.30 11.33 9.80
CA GLY A 641 21.67 11.12 11.11
C GLY A 641 21.90 9.72 11.66
N LEU A 642 21.60 8.68 10.87
CA LEU A 642 21.87 7.29 11.25
C LEU A 642 23.36 7.02 11.50
N LEU A 643 24.24 7.51 10.61
CA LEU A 643 25.68 7.39 10.77
C LEU A 643 26.14 8.05 12.08
N SER A 644 25.59 9.22 12.42
CA SER A 644 25.89 9.93 13.66
C SER A 644 25.46 9.14 14.89
N LEU A 645 24.24 8.58 14.89
CA LEU A 645 23.75 7.73 16.00
C LEU A 645 24.61 6.48 16.18
N ALA A 646 24.95 5.79 15.08
CA ALA A 646 25.81 4.60 15.12
C ALA A 646 27.22 4.91 15.64
N CYS A 647 27.84 5.98 15.13
CA CYS A 647 29.18 6.40 15.58
C CYS A 647 29.19 6.85 17.03
N PHE A 648 28.18 7.61 17.46
CA PHE A 648 28.02 8.01 18.85
C PHE A 648 27.91 6.79 19.76
N SER A 649 27.11 5.81 19.35
CA SER A 649 26.96 4.54 20.07
C SER A 649 28.29 3.79 20.21
N ILE A 650 29.01 3.58 19.11
CA ILE A 650 30.31 2.88 19.12
C ILE A 650 31.35 3.62 19.95
N TYR A 651 31.39 4.95 19.84
CA TYR A 651 32.31 5.77 20.62
C TYR A 651 32.04 5.62 22.13
N CYS A 652 30.79 5.86 22.56
CA CYS A 652 30.42 5.74 23.97
C CYS A 652 30.59 4.30 24.50
N GLY A 653 30.23 3.28 23.71
CA GLY A 653 30.44 1.87 24.05
C GLY A 653 31.91 1.50 24.19
N SER A 654 32.77 1.96 23.27
CA SER A 654 34.21 1.69 23.30
C SER A 654 34.87 2.25 24.55
N TYR A 655 34.57 3.50 24.92
CA TYR A 655 35.08 4.08 26.16
C TYR A 655 34.46 3.44 27.41
N GLY A 656 33.21 2.99 27.34
CA GLY A 656 32.59 2.17 28.38
C GLY A 656 33.23 0.80 28.58
N SER A 657 33.94 0.27 27.58
CA SER A 657 34.64 -1.03 27.67
C SER A 657 36.00 -0.96 28.37
N LEU A 658 36.53 0.24 28.63
CA LEU A 658 37.81 0.43 29.31
C LEU A 658 37.63 0.11 30.80
N SER A 659 38.30 -0.94 31.27
CA SER A 659 38.37 -1.25 32.70
C SER A 659 39.17 -0.18 33.44
N ASP A 660 38.65 0.28 34.58
CA ASP A 660 39.25 1.29 35.44
C ASP A 660 40.46 0.68 36.19
N LYS A 661 41.60 0.53 35.50
CA LYS A 661 42.83 -0.05 36.08
C LYS A 661 43.44 0.91 37.11
N ARG A 662 42.99 0.80 38.36
CA ARG A 662 43.78 1.20 39.54
C ARG A 662 44.03 0.09 40.56
N LYS A 663 43.62 -1.15 40.32
CA LYS A 663 43.87 -2.28 41.22
C LYS A 663 44.48 -3.51 40.51
N SER A 664 45.74 -3.43 40.10
CA SER A 664 46.50 -4.69 39.95
C SER A 664 48.01 -4.62 40.18
N LYS A 665 48.56 -3.50 40.72
CA LYS A 665 50.00 -3.43 41.02
C LYS A 665 50.44 -3.00 42.41
N ASP A 666 49.51 -2.82 43.35
CA ASP A 666 49.84 -2.72 44.78
C ASP A 666 48.97 -3.69 45.60
N LYS A 667 49.28 -4.98 45.48
CA LYS A 667 48.85 -5.98 46.46
C LYS A 667 49.92 -6.08 47.55
N LYS A 668 50.11 -5.01 48.31
CA LYS A 668 50.78 -5.02 49.62
C LYS A 668 50.40 -3.76 50.42
N LYS A 669 49.64 -3.99 51.50
CA LYS A 669 49.22 -3.06 52.57
C LYS A 669 48.28 -1.91 52.16
N ASP A 670 46.97 -2.11 52.35
CA ASP A 670 46.23 -1.53 53.48
C ASP A 670 44.75 -1.98 53.41
N ASP A 671 44.16 -2.18 54.58
CA ASP A 671 42.79 -2.66 54.79
C ASP A 671 41.75 -1.57 54.46
N ASP A 672 41.27 -1.53 53.21
CA ASP A 672 40.02 -0.84 52.89
C ASP A 672 39.18 -1.68 51.91
N ALA A 673 38.36 -2.54 52.50
CA ALA A 673 37.42 -3.41 51.81
C ALA A 673 36.08 -2.70 51.64
N GLY A 674 35.76 -2.28 50.41
CA GLY A 674 34.38 -1.96 50.04
C GLY A 674 34.27 -0.82 49.02
N ASP A 675 34.80 -0.99 47.81
CA ASP A 675 34.68 0.06 46.78
C ASP A 675 34.08 -0.39 45.45
N GLU A 676 33.40 -1.54 45.43
CA GLU A 676 32.83 -2.11 44.21
C GLU A 676 31.29 -2.05 44.29
N GLU A 677 30.69 -1.17 43.47
CA GLU A 677 29.36 -1.46 42.93
C GLU A 677 29.53 -2.81 42.21
N GLU A 678 28.63 -3.79 42.39
CA GLU A 678 28.70 -5.07 41.66
C GLU A 678 28.73 -4.79 40.16
N GLU A 679 29.93 -4.74 39.58
CA GLU A 679 30.11 -4.68 38.14
C GLU A 679 29.86 -6.10 37.60
N PRO A 680 28.96 -6.24 36.60
CA PRO A 680 28.69 -7.55 36.00
C PRO A 680 29.98 -8.18 35.47
N GLU A 681 30.12 -9.50 35.62
CA GLU A 681 31.24 -10.24 35.05
C GLU A 681 31.30 -10.01 33.53
N ASP A 682 32.48 -9.64 33.03
CA ASP A 682 32.69 -9.43 31.61
C ASP A 682 32.66 -10.77 30.86
N GLU A 683 31.86 -10.85 29.79
CA GLU A 683 31.84 -12.03 28.92
C GLU A 683 32.96 -11.91 27.88
N VAL A 684 34.02 -12.71 28.05
CA VAL A 684 35.14 -12.77 27.10
C VAL A 684 34.82 -13.78 26.00
N VAL A 685 34.66 -13.29 24.78
CA VAL A 685 34.43 -14.10 23.58
C VAL A 685 35.76 -14.66 23.09
N THR A 686 35.88 -15.99 23.09
CA THR A 686 37.06 -16.72 22.60
C THR A 686 36.94 -17.04 21.11
N MET A 687 38.03 -17.52 20.51
CA MET A 687 38.04 -17.95 19.10
C MET A 687 37.04 -19.08 18.81
N GLU A 688 36.82 -20.00 19.75
CA GLU A 688 35.85 -21.09 19.61
C GLU A 688 34.41 -20.55 19.60
N ASP A 689 34.12 -19.60 20.50
CA ASP A 689 32.83 -18.92 20.54
C ASP A 689 32.57 -18.16 19.23
N ALA A 690 33.56 -17.39 18.76
CA ALA A 690 33.47 -16.57 17.55
C ALA A 690 33.12 -17.36 16.27
N TRP A 691 33.62 -18.60 16.13
CA TRP A 691 33.25 -19.48 15.01
C TRP A 691 31.80 -19.97 15.09
N LEU A 692 31.25 -20.09 16.30
CA LEU A 692 29.90 -20.59 16.53
C LEU A 692 28.82 -19.50 16.39
N PHE A 693 29.19 -18.22 16.49
CA PHE A 693 28.26 -17.08 16.36
C PHE A 693 27.37 -17.13 15.10
N PRO A 694 27.92 -17.28 13.88
CA PRO A 694 27.11 -17.42 12.66
C PRO A 694 26.14 -18.60 12.69
N VAL A 695 26.54 -19.71 13.31
CA VAL A 695 25.74 -20.95 13.41
C VAL A 695 24.58 -20.77 14.39
N ILE A 696 24.86 -20.20 15.57
CA ILE A 696 23.83 -19.88 16.56
C ILE A 696 22.86 -18.84 15.99
N GLY A 697 23.37 -17.78 15.36
CA GLY A 697 22.56 -16.77 14.69
C GLY A 697 21.63 -17.39 13.65
N SER A 698 22.14 -18.34 12.85
CA SER A 698 21.37 -19.08 11.85
C SER A 698 20.27 -19.93 12.47
N ALA A 699 20.58 -20.64 13.56
CA ALA A 699 19.61 -21.47 14.27
C ALA A 699 18.51 -20.63 14.93
N VAL A 700 18.87 -19.49 15.55
CA VAL A 700 17.91 -18.55 16.16
C VAL A 700 17.04 -17.92 15.08
N LEU A 701 17.62 -17.41 14.00
CA LEU A 701 16.88 -16.79 12.90
C LEU A 701 15.89 -17.77 12.26
N PHE A 702 16.34 -18.98 11.96
CA PHE A 702 15.49 -20.03 11.41
C PHE A 702 14.42 -20.48 12.42
N GLY A 703 14.76 -20.57 13.70
CA GLY A 703 13.81 -20.86 14.77
C GLY A 703 12.70 -19.81 14.87
N LEU A 704 13.05 -18.52 14.87
CA LEU A 704 12.09 -17.41 14.84
C LEU A 704 11.19 -17.48 13.61
N PHE A 705 11.76 -17.79 12.45
CA PHE A 705 11.00 -18.00 11.21
C PHE A 705 9.98 -19.13 11.32
N LEU A 706 10.37 -20.30 11.87
CA LEU A 706 9.44 -21.40 12.10
C LEU A 706 8.33 -20.99 13.07
N VAL A 707 8.66 -20.29 14.15
CA VAL A 707 7.66 -19.82 15.12
C VAL A 707 6.68 -18.85 14.47
N ILE A 708 7.15 -17.86 13.70
CA ILE A 708 6.30 -16.93 12.96
C ILE A 708 5.38 -17.69 12.00
N LYS A 709 5.94 -18.64 11.25
CA LYS A 709 5.22 -19.42 10.24
C LYS A 709 4.14 -20.33 10.82
N TYR A 710 4.38 -20.93 11.98
CA TYR A 710 3.47 -21.93 12.57
C TYR A 710 2.57 -21.39 13.69
N PHE A 711 2.99 -20.38 14.44
CA PHE A 711 2.27 -19.86 15.62
C PHE A 711 1.76 -18.42 15.45
N GLY A 712 2.10 -17.76 14.34
CA GLY A 712 1.67 -16.40 14.03
C GLY A 712 2.50 -15.32 14.74
N LYS A 713 2.47 -14.11 14.18
CA LYS A 713 3.31 -12.96 14.60
C LYS A 713 2.94 -12.34 15.95
N GLU A 714 1.73 -12.56 16.43
CA GLU A 714 1.23 -11.88 17.63
C GLU A 714 1.91 -12.37 18.91
N TRP A 715 2.08 -13.68 19.05
CA TRP A 715 2.72 -14.30 20.21
C TRP A 715 4.20 -13.90 20.34
N ILE A 716 4.92 -13.88 19.23
CA ILE A 716 6.34 -13.56 19.22
C ILE A 716 6.58 -12.08 19.52
N ASN A 717 5.77 -11.19 18.94
CA ASN A 717 5.84 -9.76 19.24
C ASN A 717 5.45 -9.48 20.70
N TRP A 718 4.44 -10.17 21.24
CA TRP A 718 4.07 -10.06 22.64
C TRP A 718 5.21 -10.50 23.59
N LEU A 719 5.80 -11.68 23.34
CA LEU A 719 6.88 -12.24 24.15
C LEU A 719 8.13 -11.35 24.11
N LEU A 720 8.59 -11.00 22.89
CA LEU A 720 9.78 -10.18 22.72
C LEU A 720 9.57 -8.76 23.24
N SER A 721 8.37 -8.18 23.12
CA SER A 721 8.08 -6.88 23.72
C SER A 721 8.25 -6.90 25.24
N TRP A 722 7.77 -7.94 25.93
CA TRP A 722 7.97 -8.07 27.38
C TRP A 722 9.44 -8.25 27.75
N TYR A 723 10.15 -9.10 27.00
CA TYR A 723 11.59 -9.30 27.20
C TYR A 723 12.36 -7.99 27.06
N PHE A 724 12.18 -7.26 25.95
CA PHE A 724 12.89 -6.01 25.70
C PHE A 724 12.44 -4.86 26.61
N SER A 725 11.19 -4.83 27.07
CA SER A 725 10.78 -3.85 28.09
C SER A 725 11.47 -4.10 29.43
N LEU A 726 11.59 -5.35 29.87
CA LEU A 726 12.28 -5.69 31.12
C LEU A 726 13.80 -5.47 31.02
N ALA A 727 14.42 -5.97 29.95
CA ALA A 727 15.84 -5.75 29.68
C ALA A 727 16.17 -4.26 29.46
N GLY A 728 15.22 -3.50 28.90
CA GLY A 728 15.34 -2.06 28.63
C GLY A 728 15.54 -1.23 29.90
N VAL A 729 14.82 -1.53 30.99
CA VAL A 729 14.97 -0.82 32.29
C VAL A 729 16.42 -0.93 32.78
N GLY A 730 16.96 -2.15 32.84
CA GLY A 730 18.34 -2.37 33.27
C GLY A 730 19.35 -1.68 32.34
N SER A 731 19.09 -1.76 31.03
CA SER A 731 19.99 -1.20 30.01
C SER A 731 20.04 0.33 30.04
N VAL A 732 18.88 0.98 30.16
CA VAL A 732 18.77 2.44 30.27
C VAL A 732 19.37 2.93 31.58
N CYS A 733 19.15 2.22 32.69
CA CYS A 733 19.73 2.57 33.99
C CYS A 733 21.26 2.58 33.94
N ARG A 734 21.88 1.49 33.45
CA ARG A 734 23.35 1.38 33.33
C ARG A 734 23.94 2.45 32.42
N SER A 735 23.34 2.65 31.23
CA SER A 735 23.81 3.66 30.28
C SER A 735 23.68 5.08 30.86
N SER A 736 22.61 5.35 31.61
CA SER A 736 22.41 6.64 32.28
C SER A 736 23.42 6.89 33.40
N ILE A 737 23.79 5.86 34.16
CA ILE A 737 24.85 5.94 35.17
C ILE A 737 26.20 6.23 34.50
N ALA A 738 26.54 5.50 33.43
CA ALA A 738 27.78 5.71 32.68
C ALA A 738 27.87 7.13 32.10
N LEU A 739 26.77 7.62 31.50
CA LEU A 739 26.68 8.99 31.00
C LEU A 739 26.82 10.03 32.11
N THR A 740 26.21 9.79 33.27
CA THR A 740 26.27 10.70 34.41
C THR A 740 27.67 10.73 35.03
N LYS A 741 28.35 9.58 35.14
CA LYS A 741 29.78 9.48 35.52
C LYS A 741 30.66 10.27 34.55
N PHE A 742 30.44 10.10 33.24
CA PHE A 742 31.17 10.82 32.20
C PHE A 742 30.99 12.36 32.28
N VAL A 743 29.76 12.84 32.53
CA VAL A 743 29.45 14.28 32.61
C VAL A 743 29.94 14.92 33.90
N LEU A 744 29.76 14.27 35.05
CA LEU A 744 30.13 14.82 36.37
C LEU A 744 31.62 14.65 36.70
N GLY A 745 32.27 13.64 36.11
CA GLY A 745 33.62 13.20 36.43
C GLY A 745 33.68 12.32 37.69
N ASP A 746 34.61 11.37 37.68
CA ASP A 746 34.71 10.34 38.72
C ASP A 746 34.91 10.89 40.13
N GLU A 747 35.64 12.01 40.28
CA GLU A 747 35.88 12.62 41.59
C GLU A 747 34.60 13.21 42.21
N ARG A 748 33.65 13.69 41.41
CA ARG A 748 32.37 14.18 41.92
C ARG A 748 31.40 13.04 42.15
N TRP A 749 31.41 12.03 41.26
CA TRP A 749 30.62 10.82 41.44
C TRP A 749 30.93 10.12 42.77
N LYS A 750 32.22 10.07 43.14
CA LYS A 750 32.68 9.47 44.39
C LYS A 750 32.25 10.21 45.67
N LYS A 751 31.83 11.47 45.59
CA LYS A 751 31.39 12.28 46.74
C LYS A 751 29.93 12.06 47.15
N PHE A 752 29.13 11.39 46.33
CA PHE A 752 27.73 11.10 46.67
C PHE A 752 27.61 9.98 47.71
N GLU A 753 26.64 10.12 48.60
CA GLU A 753 26.33 9.15 49.67
C GLU A 753 26.03 7.76 49.11
N ARG A 754 26.50 6.74 49.85
CA ARG A 754 26.32 5.32 49.53
C ARG A 754 25.23 4.73 50.41
N ILE A 755 24.27 4.05 49.77
CA ILE A 755 23.24 3.27 50.45
C ILE A 755 23.65 1.80 50.31
N THR A 756 23.76 1.09 51.44
CA THR A 756 24.14 -0.34 51.45
C THR A 756 23.01 -1.14 52.08
N VAL A 757 22.50 -2.13 51.35
CA VAL A 757 21.51 -3.09 51.85
C VAL A 757 22.21 -4.43 52.02
N SER A 758 22.29 -4.91 53.26
CA SER A 758 22.87 -6.22 53.59
C SER A 758 21.79 -7.15 54.11
N VAL A 759 21.74 -8.37 53.57
CA VAL A 759 20.84 -9.42 54.04
C VAL A 759 21.68 -10.43 54.83
N ALA A 760 21.57 -10.41 56.16
CA ALA A 760 22.22 -11.37 57.03
C ALA A 760 21.28 -12.54 57.33
N LYS A 761 21.75 -13.78 57.13
CA LYS A 761 21.02 -15.00 57.52
C LYS A 761 21.25 -15.26 59.01
N GLY A 762 20.19 -15.33 59.80
CA GLY A 762 20.28 -15.66 61.22
C GLY A 762 20.73 -17.10 61.44
N SER A 763 21.94 -17.29 61.98
CA SER A 763 22.30 -18.42 62.83
C SER A 763 23.56 -18.10 63.64
N SER A 764 23.52 -18.42 64.93
CA SER A 764 24.56 -18.20 65.93
C SER A 764 25.82 -19.03 65.63
N ASN A 765 26.84 -18.44 65.02
CA ASN A 765 28.25 -18.59 65.42
C ASN A 765 29.15 -17.69 64.56
N LYS A 766 30.28 -17.29 65.16
CA LYS A 766 31.31 -16.37 64.65
C LYS A 766 31.73 -16.66 63.20
N GLU A 767 32.01 -15.57 62.48
CA GLU A 767 32.55 -15.47 61.12
C GLU A 767 31.63 -15.99 60.01
N SER A 768 30.71 -15.12 59.58
CA SER A 768 30.06 -15.26 58.27
C SER A 768 29.95 -13.89 57.62
N SER A 769 30.72 -13.70 56.55
CA SER A 769 30.60 -12.56 55.62
C SER A 769 29.17 -12.50 55.05
N PRO A 770 28.60 -11.30 54.81
CA PRO A 770 27.29 -11.19 54.16
C PRO A 770 27.35 -11.87 52.78
N GLN A 771 26.41 -12.79 52.50
CA GLN A 771 26.38 -13.51 51.21
C GLN A 771 25.92 -12.65 50.03
N LEU A 772 25.29 -11.50 50.31
CA LEU A 772 24.91 -10.50 49.31
C LEU A 772 24.87 -9.12 49.97
N SER A 773 25.77 -8.22 49.57
CA SER A 773 25.76 -6.82 49.97
C SER A 773 25.66 -5.97 48.73
N ILE A 774 24.46 -5.52 48.39
CA ILE A 774 24.29 -4.63 47.24
C ILE A 774 24.46 -3.19 47.73
N SER A 775 25.43 -2.49 47.16
CA SER A 775 25.71 -1.09 47.47
C SER A 775 25.52 -0.22 46.23
N TRP A 776 24.81 0.89 46.38
CA TRP A 776 24.55 1.84 45.29
C TRP A 776 24.58 3.27 45.80
N ARG A 777 24.92 4.23 44.93
CA ARG A 777 24.96 5.65 45.28
C ARG A 777 23.60 6.33 45.07
N THR A 778 23.34 7.41 45.79
CA THR A 778 22.06 8.16 45.71
C THR A 778 21.65 8.59 44.29
N PRO A 779 22.57 9.02 43.39
CA PRO A 779 22.18 9.29 41.99
C PRO A 779 21.73 8.03 41.23
N SER A 780 22.31 6.86 41.54
CA SER A 780 21.99 5.59 40.88
C SER A 780 20.56 5.14 41.19
N THR A 781 20.05 5.38 42.41
CA THR A 781 18.66 5.06 42.76
C THR A 781 17.66 5.93 42.01
N PHE A 782 17.94 7.22 41.86
CA PHE A 782 17.10 8.12 41.07
C PHE A 782 17.06 7.73 39.58
N LEU A 783 18.23 7.42 39.01
CA LEU A 783 18.34 6.98 37.61
C LEU A 783 17.64 5.62 37.37
N PHE A 784 17.65 4.73 38.37
CA PHE A 784 16.90 3.48 38.29
C PHE A 784 15.40 3.72 38.11
N PHE A 785 14.77 4.59 38.91
CA PHE A 785 13.36 4.93 38.74
C PHE A 785 13.08 5.65 37.41
N LEU A 786 13.98 6.53 36.98
CA LEU A 786 13.85 7.23 35.69
C LEU A 786 13.91 6.26 34.50
N SER A 787 14.68 5.17 34.62
CA SER A 787 14.83 4.16 33.57
C SER A 787 13.57 3.34 33.27
N PHE A 788 12.56 3.37 34.15
CA PHE A 788 11.26 2.75 33.89
C PHE A 788 10.46 3.52 32.83
N ILE A 789 10.64 4.84 32.73
CA ILE A 789 9.78 5.69 31.90
C ILE A 789 9.86 5.29 30.41
N PRO A 790 11.04 5.19 29.77
CA PRO A 790 11.10 4.84 28.35
C PRO A 790 10.56 3.44 28.07
N SER A 791 10.89 2.46 28.92
CA SER A 791 10.45 1.07 28.78
C SER A 791 8.95 0.89 28.98
N ALA A 792 8.35 1.60 29.95
CA ALA A 792 6.91 1.59 30.19
C ALA A 792 6.16 2.32 29.07
N MET A 793 6.65 3.49 28.63
CA MET A 793 6.03 4.22 27.52
C MET A 793 6.07 3.43 26.22
N TYR A 794 7.19 2.75 25.92
CA TYR A 794 7.28 1.86 24.76
C TYR A 794 6.25 0.72 24.83
N ARG A 795 6.01 0.15 26.02
CA ARG A 795 5.08 -0.97 26.21
C ARG A 795 3.61 -0.59 26.14
N PHE A 796 3.24 0.54 26.75
CA PHE A 796 1.85 0.97 26.90
C PHE A 796 1.38 1.95 25.82
N SER A 797 2.29 2.43 24.96
CA SER A 797 1.88 3.15 23.75
C SER A 797 1.28 2.18 22.73
N SER A 798 0.16 2.58 22.11
CA SER A 798 -0.43 1.84 20.99
C SER A 798 0.59 1.71 19.85
N ALA A 799 0.55 0.62 19.09
CA ALA A 799 1.49 0.35 17.99
C ALA A 799 1.57 1.53 16.99
N THR A 800 0.46 2.24 16.78
CA THR A 800 0.35 3.44 15.91
C THR A 800 1.00 4.71 16.49
N ARG A 801 1.43 4.71 17.76
CA ARG A 801 1.97 5.89 18.48
C ARG A 801 3.34 5.63 19.13
N ARG A 802 4.09 4.62 18.71
CA ARG A 802 5.44 4.38 19.25
C ARG A 802 6.38 5.50 18.78
N SER A 803 6.87 6.31 19.71
CA SER A 803 7.82 7.37 19.40
C SER A 803 9.17 6.79 18.95
N VAL A 804 9.71 7.30 17.86
CA VAL A 804 11.07 7.00 17.35
C VAL A 804 12.11 7.19 18.43
N LEU A 805 12.00 8.28 19.19
CA LEU A 805 12.92 8.62 20.26
C LEU A 805 13.00 7.52 21.33
N LEU A 806 11.86 6.93 21.69
CA LEU A 806 11.83 5.84 22.67
C LEU A 806 12.54 4.59 22.15
N THR A 807 12.36 4.30 20.85
CA THR A 807 13.01 3.17 20.18
C THR A 807 14.53 3.37 20.13
N ASP A 808 14.99 4.56 19.76
CA ASP A 808 16.42 4.88 19.70
C ASP A 808 17.07 4.93 21.09
N ILE A 809 16.39 5.45 22.11
CA ILE A 809 16.90 5.43 23.50
C ILE A 809 17.16 4.00 23.95
N LEU A 810 16.20 3.09 23.69
CA LEU A 810 16.34 1.68 24.03
C LEU A 810 17.46 1.03 23.21
N ALA A 811 17.48 1.22 21.90
CA ALA A 811 18.48 0.65 21.00
C ALA A 811 19.92 1.12 21.35
N LEU A 812 20.12 2.42 21.59
CA LEU A 812 21.41 2.97 22.01
C LEU A 812 21.85 2.44 23.38
N SER A 813 20.91 2.27 24.31
CA SER A 813 21.19 1.70 25.63
C SER A 813 21.58 0.23 25.53
N PHE A 814 20.88 -0.57 24.71
CA PHE A 814 21.27 -1.96 24.46
C PHE A 814 22.64 -2.04 23.80
N SER A 815 22.91 -1.17 22.81
CA SER A 815 24.19 -1.10 22.14
C SER A 815 25.35 -0.83 23.10
N HIS A 816 25.18 0.19 23.97
CA HIS A 816 26.20 0.57 24.94
C HIS A 816 26.52 -0.57 25.90
N ASN A 817 25.50 -1.22 26.45
CA ASN A 817 25.70 -2.35 27.37
C ASN A 817 26.29 -3.57 26.68
N ALA A 818 25.89 -3.86 25.45
CA ALA A 818 26.47 -4.98 24.70
C ALA A 818 27.97 -4.76 24.46
N MET A 819 28.39 -3.54 24.12
CA MET A 819 29.81 -3.21 23.91
C MET A 819 30.63 -3.11 25.21
N SER A 820 30.01 -2.79 26.35
CA SER A 820 30.72 -2.77 27.63
C SER A 820 30.92 -4.19 28.20
N LEU A 821 29.95 -5.08 28.00
CA LEU A 821 29.96 -6.45 28.51
C LEU A 821 30.72 -7.44 27.61
N LEU A 822 30.55 -7.34 26.29
CA LEU A 822 31.18 -8.27 25.35
C LEU A 822 32.62 -7.86 25.06
N LYS A 823 33.57 -8.68 25.52
CA LYS A 823 35.00 -8.44 25.33
C LYS A 823 35.59 -9.49 24.40
N LEU A 824 36.21 -9.06 23.30
CA LEU A 824 37.02 -9.97 22.50
C LEU A 824 38.37 -10.20 23.18
N ASP A 825 38.86 -11.44 23.13
CA ASP A 825 40.15 -11.83 23.70
C ASP A 825 41.36 -11.34 22.88
N SER A 826 41.21 -11.15 21.57
CA SER A 826 42.29 -10.87 20.63
C SER A 826 41.76 -10.36 19.28
N PHE A 827 42.62 -9.72 18.50
CA PHE A 827 42.26 -9.30 17.14
C PHE A 827 42.03 -10.50 16.21
N GLN A 828 42.64 -11.65 16.48
CA GLN A 828 42.43 -12.89 15.73
C GLN A 828 40.98 -13.36 15.84
N THR A 829 40.46 -13.43 17.07
CA THR A 829 39.06 -13.76 17.34
C THR A 829 38.11 -12.76 16.73
N GLY A 830 38.45 -11.46 16.80
CA GLY A 830 37.68 -10.41 16.13
C GLY A 830 37.60 -10.58 14.60
N CYS A 831 38.71 -10.91 13.94
CA CYS A 831 38.73 -11.17 12.50
C CYS A 831 37.94 -12.43 12.12
N VAL A 832 37.99 -13.48 12.93
CA VAL A 832 37.20 -14.70 12.74
C VAL A 832 35.71 -14.39 12.84
N LEU A 833 35.29 -13.69 13.89
CA LEU A 833 33.89 -13.31 14.12
C LEU A 833 33.33 -12.50 12.93
N LEU A 834 34.05 -11.46 12.51
CA LEU A 834 33.64 -10.60 11.39
C LEU A 834 33.63 -11.35 10.05
N SER A 835 34.59 -12.25 9.81
CA SER A 835 34.62 -13.07 8.59
C SER A 835 33.48 -14.08 8.54
N GLY A 836 33.14 -14.69 9.68
CA GLY A 836 31.99 -15.59 9.78
C GLY A 836 30.66 -14.87 9.54
N LEU A 837 30.49 -13.66 10.10
CA LEU A 837 29.28 -12.86 9.91
C LEU A 837 29.15 -12.27 8.50
N PHE A 838 30.26 -12.00 7.83
CA PHE A 838 30.26 -11.64 6.41
C PHE A 838 29.61 -12.74 5.55
N LEU A 839 29.96 -14.01 5.80
CA LEU A 839 29.36 -15.14 5.08
C LEU A 839 27.89 -15.39 5.49
N TYR A 840 27.59 -15.23 6.78
CA TYR A 840 26.23 -15.32 7.31
C TYR A 840 25.28 -14.36 6.59
N ASP A 841 25.65 -13.09 6.49
CA ASP A 841 24.81 -12.06 5.85
C ASP A 841 24.61 -12.33 4.36
N ILE A 842 25.66 -12.75 3.64
CA ILE A 842 25.54 -13.12 2.22
C ILE A 842 24.52 -14.26 2.05
N TYR A 843 24.64 -15.31 2.86
CA TYR A 843 23.76 -16.47 2.76
C TYR A 843 22.30 -16.14 3.10
N TRP A 844 22.06 -15.44 4.22
CA TRP A 844 20.69 -15.19 4.68
C TRP A 844 19.98 -14.06 3.93
N VAL A 845 20.72 -13.08 3.39
CA VAL A 845 20.14 -12.00 2.56
C VAL A 845 19.96 -12.41 1.10
N PHE A 846 20.96 -13.04 0.48
CA PHE A 846 20.90 -13.38 -0.95
C PHE A 846 20.49 -14.83 -1.23
N GLY A 847 20.74 -15.75 -0.30
CA GLY A 847 20.46 -17.18 -0.49
C GLY A 847 19.08 -17.64 -0.04
N THR A 848 18.36 -16.89 0.81
CA THR A 848 17.05 -17.33 1.35
C THR A 848 16.09 -16.14 1.57
N ARG A 849 14.79 -16.42 1.74
CA ARG A 849 13.77 -15.41 2.11
C ARG A 849 13.57 -15.24 3.63
N VAL A 850 14.23 -16.08 4.43
CA VAL A 850 14.00 -16.20 5.88
C VAL A 850 14.31 -14.90 6.63
N MET A 851 15.44 -14.26 6.33
CA MET A 851 15.85 -13.04 7.02
C MET A 851 14.88 -11.88 6.79
N VAL A 852 14.41 -11.72 5.56
CA VAL A 852 13.47 -10.65 5.18
C VAL A 852 12.12 -10.84 5.87
N GLU A 853 11.62 -12.08 5.90
CA GLU A 853 10.33 -12.39 6.52
C GLU A 853 10.36 -12.19 8.05
N VAL A 854 11.45 -12.59 8.72
CA VAL A 854 11.62 -12.34 10.16
C VAL A 854 11.78 -10.85 10.45
N ALA A 855 12.62 -10.13 9.69
CA ALA A 855 12.92 -8.72 9.93
C ALA A 855 11.70 -7.80 9.72
N THR A 856 10.82 -8.13 8.77
CA THR A 856 9.60 -7.36 8.48
C THR A 856 8.47 -7.64 9.47
N THR A 857 8.47 -8.80 10.11
CA THR A 857 7.38 -9.25 10.98
C THR A 857 7.58 -8.86 12.47
N LEU A 858 8.83 -8.63 12.88
CA LEU A 858 9.19 -8.33 14.26
C LEU A 858 9.17 -6.82 14.57
N ASP A 859 8.31 -6.41 15.52
CA ASP A 859 8.17 -5.02 15.98
C ASP A 859 8.80 -4.84 17.38
N VAL A 860 10.14 -4.83 17.40
CA VAL A 860 11.00 -4.82 18.60
C VAL A 860 12.04 -3.68 18.56
N PRO A 861 12.51 -3.17 19.72
CA PRO A 861 13.42 -2.02 19.79
C PRO A 861 14.89 -2.40 19.56
N ILE A 862 15.17 -3.09 18.45
CA ILE A 862 16.51 -3.57 18.06
C ILE A 862 17.02 -2.90 16.77
N LYS A 863 16.48 -1.72 16.44
CA LYS A 863 16.85 -0.93 15.26
C LYS A 863 16.96 0.54 15.64
N LEU A 864 17.95 1.22 15.06
CA LEU A 864 18.05 2.68 15.09
C LEU A 864 17.22 3.24 13.94
N LEU A 865 16.52 4.34 14.18
CA LEU A 865 15.60 4.97 13.23
C LEU A 865 15.96 6.44 13.04
N TRP A 866 15.84 6.96 11.81
CA TRP A 866 15.98 8.40 11.56
C TRP A 866 15.01 8.87 10.48
N PRO A 867 14.29 10.00 10.67
CA PRO A 867 13.29 10.48 9.72
C PRO A 867 13.90 10.89 8.37
N LYS A 868 13.22 10.56 7.28
CA LYS A 868 13.57 10.96 5.91
C LYS A 868 13.14 12.40 5.60
N SER A 869 13.50 13.35 6.47
CA SER A 869 13.25 14.78 6.24
C SER A 869 14.20 15.67 7.05
N LEU A 870 14.61 16.78 6.44
CA LEU A 870 15.38 17.84 7.12
C LEU A 870 14.60 18.50 8.28
N ILE A 871 13.26 18.44 8.27
CA ILE A 871 12.38 19.10 9.25
C ILE A 871 11.98 18.14 10.39
N LEU A 872 12.58 16.94 10.51
CA LEU A 872 12.21 15.92 11.50
C LEU A 872 10.70 15.61 11.49
N SER A 873 10.09 15.65 10.31
CA SER A 873 8.69 15.30 10.05
C SER A 873 8.55 13.84 9.63
N ASP A 874 7.48 13.19 10.08
CA ASP A 874 7.13 11.79 9.76
C ASP A 874 6.47 11.61 8.36
N ALA A 875 6.22 12.72 7.64
CA ALA A 875 5.49 12.68 6.36
C ALA A 875 6.15 11.88 5.21
N ARG A 876 7.40 11.42 5.37
CA ARG A 876 8.15 10.62 4.37
C ARG A 876 8.71 9.29 4.91
N GLY A 877 8.36 8.89 6.14
CA GLY A 877 8.86 7.65 6.77
C GLY A 877 10.31 7.72 7.28
N TYR A 878 10.89 6.55 7.62
CA TYR A 878 12.18 6.43 8.34
C TYR A 878 13.25 5.64 7.56
N THR A 879 14.51 5.97 7.81
CA THR A 879 15.66 5.09 7.54
C THR A 879 15.95 4.26 8.78
N MET A 880 16.42 3.03 8.60
CA MET A 880 16.65 2.09 9.70
C MET A 880 18.01 1.40 9.61
N LEU A 881 18.64 1.13 10.75
CA LEU A 881 19.88 0.37 10.88
C LEU A 881 19.73 -0.67 11.99
N GLY A 882 20.10 -1.93 11.72
CA GLY A 882 20.02 -3.01 12.69
C GLY A 882 21.04 -2.83 13.82
N LEU A 883 20.67 -3.20 15.05
CA LEU A 883 21.59 -3.12 16.18
C LEU A 883 22.82 -4.04 16.01
N GLY A 884 22.66 -5.19 15.33
CA GLY A 884 23.76 -6.11 15.03
C GLY A 884 24.86 -5.48 14.18
N ASP A 885 24.49 -4.60 13.25
CA ASP A 885 25.41 -3.87 12.37
C ASP A 885 26.24 -2.82 13.12
N VAL A 886 25.76 -2.38 14.30
CA VAL A 886 26.44 -1.41 15.16
C VAL A 886 27.29 -2.13 16.20
N VAL A 887 26.69 -3.07 16.93
CA VAL A 887 27.32 -3.72 18.09
C VAL A 887 28.48 -4.60 17.68
N ILE A 888 28.33 -5.45 16.66
CA ILE A 888 29.38 -6.44 16.36
C ILE A 888 30.66 -5.78 15.82
N PRO A 889 30.60 -4.89 14.81
CA PRO A 889 31.78 -4.12 14.43
C PRO A 889 32.25 -3.18 15.55
N GLY A 890 31.33 -2.66 16.36
CA GLY A 890 31.62 -1.81 17.51
C GLY A 890 32.49 -2.48 18.58
N VAL A 891 32.24 -3.76 18.89
CA VAL A 891 33.07 -4.54 19.83
C VAL A 891 34.51 -4.70 19.30
N PHE A 892 34.69 -4.85 17.98
CA PHE A 892 36.02 -4.88 17.35
C PHE A 892 36.73 -3.52 17.44
N VAL A 893 36.00 -2.41 17.21
CA VAL A 893 36.52 -1.05 17.41
C VAL A 893 36.87 -0.80 18.89
N ALA A 894 36.07 -1.30 19.83
CA ALA A 894 36.35 -1.22 21.26
C ALA A 894 37.62 -1.99 21.66
N LEU A 895 37.89 -3.14 21.03
CA LEU A 895 39.15 -3.87 21.20
C LEU A 895 40.35 -3.03 20.75
N ALA A 896 40.21 -2.30 19.63
CA ALA A 896 41.25 -1.39 19.14
C ALA A 896 41.57 -0.27 20.14
N LEU A 897 40.56 0.31 20.79
CA LEU A 897 40.76 1.29 21.86
C LEU A 897 41.47 0.70 23.08
N ARG A 898 41.10 -0.52 23.49
CA ARG A 898 41.75 -1.23 24.60
C ARG A 898 43.22 -1.49 24.33
N TYR A 899 43.57 -1.91 23.11
CA TYR A 899 44.96 -2.09 22.70
C TYR A 899 45.75 -0.78 22.73
N ASP A 900 45.18 0.30 22.18
CA ASP A 900 45.82 1.61 22.20
C ASP A 900 46.05 2.12 23.63
N HIS A 901 45.08 1.93 24.53
CA HIS A 901 45.20 2.32 25.94
C HIS A 901 46.20 1.44 26.71
N HIS A 902 46.29 0.15 26.37
CA HIS A 902 47.33 -0.76 26.88
C HIS A 902 48.74 -0.29 26.49
N ARG A 903 48.90 0.21 25.25
CA ARG A 903 50.17 0.73 24.75
C ARG A 903 50.54 2.09 25.36
N SER A 904 49.59 3.03 25.41
CA SER A 904 49.81 4.35 26.01
C SER A 904 48.50 5.03 26.38
N ALA A 905 48.20 5.11 27.68
CA ALA A 905 47.02 5.80 28.20
C ALA A 905 46.94 7.30 27.88
N LYS A 906 48.06 7.94 27.48
CA LYS A 906 48.13 9.36 27.09
C LYS A 906 48.49 9.58 25.61
N GLY A 907 48.70 8.51 24.85
CA GLY A 907 49.03 8.57 23.42
C GLY A 907 47.79 8.74 22.54
N THR A 908 47.98 9.13 21.29
CA THR A 908 46.89 9.15 20.31
C THR A 908 46.47 7.71 19.96
N PRO A 909 45.19 7.36 20.10
CA PRO A 909 44.71 5.99 19.86
C PRO A 909 44.51 5.76 18.35
N TRP A 910 45.62 5.43 17.67
CA TRP A 910 45.67 5.28 16.21
C TRP A 910 44.83 4.10 15.71
N PHE A 911 44.86 2.94 16.40
CA PHE A 911 44.06 1.78 16.01
C PHE A 911 42.56 2.02 16.21
N PHE A 912 42.17 2.71 17.28
CA PHE A 912 40.78 3.11 17.50
C PHE A 912 40.26 4.04 16.40
N TYR A 913 40.96 5.14 16.12
CA TYR A 913 40.50 6.08 15.09
C TYR A 913 40.57 5.48 13.69
N GLY A 914 41.57 4.64 13.40
CA GLY A 914 41.69 3.94 12.12
C GLY A 914 40.56 2.95 11.87
N THR A 915 40.20 2.15 12.87
CA THR A 915 39.08 1.19 12.77
C THR A 915 37.72 1.88 12.79
N LEU A 916 37.54 2.93 13.59
CA LEU A 916 36.32 3.74 13.59
C LEU A 916 36.11 4.48 12.26
N ALA A 917 37.16 5.03 11.67
CA ALA A 917 37.10 5.64 10.33
C ALA A 917 36.74 4.58 9.26
N ALA A 918 37.27 3.37 9.38
CA ALA A 918 36.92 2.28 8.47
C ALA A 918 35.47 1.80 8.62
N TYR A 919 34.92 1.80 9.84
CA TYR A 919 33.50 1.58 10.08
C TYR A 919 32.64 2.65 9.39
N VAL A 920 32.99 3.93 9.56
CA VAL A 920 32.31 5.06 8.92
C VAL A 920 32.34 4.93 7.40
N MET A 921 33.49 4.60 6.83
CA MET A 921 33.63 4.38 5.39
C MET A 921 32.82 3.16 4.92
N GLY A 922 32.81 2.06 5.68
CA GLY A 922 32.03 0.86 5.36
C GLY A 922 30.52 1.11 5.39
N LEU A 923 30.02 1.83 6.40
CA LEU A 923 28.61 2.20 6.50
C LEU A 923 28.23 3.20 5.40
N GLY A 924 29.08 4.21 5.17
CA GLY A 924 28.91 5.16 4.07
C GLY A 924 28.91 4.48 2.70
N THR A 925 29.78 3.48 2.51
CA THR A 925 29.79 2.65 1.29
C THR A 925 28.48 1.87 1.20
N THR A 926 28.01 1.24 2.28
CA THR A 926 26.71 0.53 2.30
C THR A 926 25.58 1.46 1.90
N MET A 927 25.51 2.67 2.47
CA MET A 927 24.50 3.67 2.16
C MET A 927 24.60 4.16 0.72
N MET A 928 25.83 4.39 0.22
CA MET A 928 26.08 4.77 -1.17
C MET A 928 25.67 3.66 -2.13
N VAL A 929 26.03 2.41 -1.83
CA VAL A 929 25.63 1.21 -2.59
C VAL A 929 24.10 1.12 -2.63
N MET A 930 23.43 1.21 -1.47
CA MET A 930 21.98 1.17 -1.38
C MET A 930 21.34 2.32 -2.19
N HIS A 931 21.93 3.52 -2.16
CA HIS A 931 21.45 4.67 -2.89
C HIS A 931 21.67 4.54 -4.40
N VAL A 932 22.80 3.98 -4.84
CA VAL A 932 23.14 3.79 -6.25
C VAL A 932 22.34 2.65 -6.87
N TRP A 933 22.23 1.52 -6.17
CA TRP A 933 21.60 0.30 -6.70
C TRP A 933 20.13 0.13 -6.29
N GLN A 934 19.59 1.01 -5.44
CA GLN A 934 18.18 1.03 -5.02
C GLN A 934 17.69 -0.35 -4.51
N ARG A 935 18.59 -1.09 -3.85
CA ARG A 935 18.32 -2.39 -3.23
C ARG A 935 18.84 -2.36 -1.80
N ALA A 936 18.09 -2.96 -0.87
CA ALA A 936 18.59 -3.18 0.49
C ALA A 936 19.86 -4.04 0.44
N GLN A 937 20.85 -3.66 1.24
CA GLN A 937 22.14 -4.35 1.28
C GLN A 937 22.45 -4.73 2.73
N PRO A 938 23.06 -5.91 2.97
CA PRO A 938 23.56 -6.26 4.29
C PRO A 938 24.68 -5.29 4.67
N ALA A 939 24.60 -4.65 5.83
CA ALA A 939 25.65 -3.70 6.22
C ALA A 939 26.96 -4.42 6.57
N LEU A 940 26.91 -5.61 7.18
CA LEU A 940 28.11 -6.39 7.51
C LEU A 940 28.90 -6.83 6.27
N LEU A 941 28.29 -6.84 5.09
CA LEU A 941 28.97 -7.08 3.81
C LEU A 941 30.11 -6.08 3.58
N TYR A 942 29.94 -4.83 4.01
CA TYR A 942 30.93 -3.76 3.85
C TYR A 942 31.65 -3.43 5.17
N LEU A 943 30.95 -3.51 6.30
CA LEU A 943 31.51 -3.20 7.62
C LEU A 943 32.57 -4.21 8.06
N SER A 944 32.33 -5.50 7.86
CA SER A 944 33.26 -6.56 8.27
C SER A 944 34.62 -6.46 7.56
N PRO A 945 34.68 -6.45 6.22
CA PRO A 945 35.97 -6.26 5.53
C PRO A 945 36.55 -4.86 5.77
N GLY A 946 35.70 -3.83 5.92
CA GLY A 946 36.13 -2.47 6.23
C GLY A 946 36.91 -2.39 7.55
N CYS A 947 36.34 -2.89 8.65
CA CYS A 947 36.99 -2.88 9.96
C CYS A 947 38.29 -3.69 10.00
N ILE A 948 38.33 -4.88 9.37
CA ILE A 948 39.54 -5.70 9.27
C ILE A 948 40.63 -4.99 8.46
N ALA A 949 40.25 -4.37 7.34
CA ALA A 949 41.17 -3.57 6.52
C ALA A 949 41.68 -2.35 7.31
N GLY A 950 40.80 -1.65 8.04
CA GLY A 950 41.17 -0.51 8.88
C GLY A 950 42.21 -0.85 9.95
N PHE A 951 42.03 -1.99 10.63
CA PHE A 951 43.03 -2.53 11.56
C PHE A 951 44.36 -2.83 10.86
N THR A 952 44.30 -3.53 9.72
CA THR A 952 45.49 -3.97 8.98
C THR A 952 46.30 -2.79 8.44
N VAL A 953 45.63 -1.84 7.80
CA VAL A 953 46.25 -0.61 7.24
C VAL A 953 46.87 0.23 8.33
N THR A 954 46.19 0.38 9.47
CA THR A 954 46.73 1.13 10.61
C THR A 954 47.94 0.42 11.22
N GLY A 955 47.91 -0.90 11.33
CA GLY A 955 49.05 -1.70 11.80
C GLY A 955 50.27 -1.60 10.88
N LEU A 956 50.05 -1.59 9.56
CA LEU A 956 51.13 -1.39 8.57
C LEU A 956 51.70 0.03 8.65
N PHE A 957 50.84 1.05 8.74
CA PHE A 957 51.26 2.45 8.82
C PHE A 957 52.03 2.76 10.11
N THR A 958 51.64 2.16 11.23
CA THR A 958 52.30 2.34 12.53
C THR A 958 53.50 1.41 12.74
N GLY A 959 53.73 0.44 11.84
CA GLY A 959 54.76 -0.59 11.97
C GLY A 959 54.52 -1.58 13.12
N GLN A 960 53.29 -1.69 13.62
CA GLN A 960 52.93 -2.45 14.83
C GLN A 960 51.91 -3.56 14.58
N LEU A 961 51.67 -3.93 13.31
CA LEU A 961 50.68 -4.95 12.95
C LEU A 961 50.88 -6.26 13.71
N TRP A 962 52.11 -6.79 13.73
CA TRP A 962 52.41 -8.07 14.38
C TRP A 962 52.25 -8.01 15.90
N ASN A 963 52.69 -6.91 16.53
CA ASN A 963 52.51 -6.69 17.97
C ASN A 963 51.03 -6.61 18.36
N ALA A 964 50.21 -5.99 17.52
CA ALA A 964 48.76 -5.93 17.73
C ALA A 964 48.10 -7.29 17.48
N TRP A 965 48.54 -8.03 16.45
CA TRP A 965 48.02 -9.34 16.09
C TRP A 965 48.28 -10.42 17.16
N GLU A 966 49.41 -10.35 17.85
CA GLU A 966 49.78 -11.26 18.94
C GLU A 966 49.20 -10.85 20.30
N TRP A 967 48.64 -9.65 20.41
CA TRP A 967 48.12 -9.14 21.67
C TRP A 967 46.80 -9.82 22.07
N ARG A 968 46.70 -10.13 23.37
CA ARG A 968 45.50 -10.65 24.02
C ARG A 968 45.05 -9.71 25.14
N ALA A 969 43.76 -9.42 25.20
CA ALA A 969 43.12 -8.38 26.02
C ALA A 969 43.02 -8.73 27.51
#